data_AF-A0A6N7G2K1-F1
#
_entry.id   AF-A0A6N7G2K1-F1
#
_cell.length_a   1.000
_cell.length_b   1.000
_cell.length_c   1.000
_cell.angle_alpha   90.00
_cell.angle_beta   90.00
_cell.angle_gamma   90.00
#
_symmetry.space_group_name_H-M   'P 1'
#
loop_
_entity.id
_entity.type
_entity.pdbx_description
1 polymer ?
#
loop_
_entity_poly.entity_id
_entity_poly.type
_entity_poly.pdbx_seq_one_letter_code
_entity_poly.pdbx_strand_id
1 'polypeptide(L)'
;MTQLDSPSSFGVTETRTEPQRVPEIPDKPGTPPGVAHARAYRPELQGLRALAVVLVVVYHVWLGRVSGGVDVFFVITGFLIVGQLFRASERGGIRFGPMWARMIKRLFPAALTVLLSIMVASLVWLPEQRWFQTISEVVAAATYWENWRLAIDSTDYFAQHNEASPVQHFWSLSIQGQFYVAMPLVVALVALVAKLCRLRLKGVLTAVLLALFGTSLWYSMWLTETTQQVAYFHSLTRVWEFMLGGLLALFITSVSLPRWLRILLGWVGVIGLAICGVVLQVGTMFPGYVALWPTLSAVFVLLAGATDSKIGADRWLSSRPLEFIGNISYALYLWHWPLLVIYLAVNGIAKPDWLAGSVLIGAALLLATITYYGVEEPVRRSKIGVVRPWRAYAFGVAVLVAVVGAAQGWQAYGENLAQAAVQEAEPDQHPGALVMTGGAEARESYDEEPIPSMIAIPDEQAELTNGTCEILPRGPEVEVCQTSNAATATKRLVIVGDSHAQSLLGAFDPLVEKNNWHITVMRRPGCPFSVNSELFPNRTSCVAWNKAVVPEIIQRRPDAVIVMGTYQVRPGLRERLPEGFIAQWRKLYEANLPVVAIRDNPRYTYQSTECVEEHGADDPECIGVRSELYHAVPPYQGRLDIPPNVRFVDLSDLYCDSYVCQPIIGNVRVYRDENHITETYMSTMSPTVEKRVKRALGW
;
A
#
# COMPACT_ATOMS: atom_id res chain seq x y z
N MET A 1 26.43 56.99 -64.76
CA MET A 1 25.27 56.24 -64.23
C MET A 1 25.31 56.38 -62.71
N THR A 2 24.97 57.58 -62.24
CA THR A 2 23.70 57.96 -61.56
C THR A 2 23.74 57.54 -60.10
N GLN A 3 23.71 58.43 -59.10
CA GLN A 3 23.76 59.89 -58.94
C GLN A 3 24.01 60.05 -57.42
N LEU A 4 25.02 60.83 -56.98
CA LEU A 4 24.87 62.18 -56.35
C LEU A 4 24.05 62.15 -55.04
N ASP A 5 24.43 62.71 -53.89
CA ASP A 5 25.41 63.72 -53.49
C ASP A 5 25.49 63.72 -51.93
N SER A 6 26.66 63.67 -51.28
CA SER A 6 27.48 64.82 -50.77
C SER A 6 26.86 65.60 -49.58
N PRO A 7 27.64 66.36 -48.77
CA PRO A 7 29.01 66.12 -48.27
C PRO A 7 29.28 66.67 -46.84
N SER A 8 30.55 66.48 -46.40
CA SER A 8 31.36 67.41 -45.56
C SER A 8 31.04 67.52 -44.05
N SER A 9 31.97 67.69 -43.13
CA SER A 9 33.43 67.86 -43.15
C SER A 9 33.95 67.96 -41.72
N PHE A 10 35.11 67.35 -41.48
CA PHE A 10 36.21 67.79 -40.61
C PHE A 10 35.98 68.03 -39.10
N GLY A 11 36.87 67.42 -38.31
CA GLY A 11 36.87 67.50 -36.86
C GLY A 11 37.54 68.75 -36.29
N VAL A 12 37.56 68.83 -34.96
CA VAL A 12 38.73 69.01 -34.07
C VAL A 12 38.21 69.11 -32.63
N THR A 13 38.89 68.39 -31.73
CA THR A 13 39.06 68.50 -30.25
C THR A 13 38.21 69.50 -29.43
N GLU A 14 37.62 69.06 -28.28
CA GLU A 14 37.88 69.66 -26.95
C GLU A 14 37.19 68.97 -25.74
N THR A 15 37.93 69.03 -24.63
CA THR A 15 37.69 68.96 -23.18
C THR A 15 36.29 68.82 -22.52
N ARG A 16 36.25 67.87 -21.58
CA ARG A 16 35.79 67.90 -20.16
C ARG A 16 34.60 68.83 -19.78
N THR A 17 33.51 68.23 -19.32
CA THR A 17 32.50 68.88 -18.45
C THR A 17 31.97 67.90 -17.41
N GLU A 18 31.98 68.35 -16.15
CA GLU A 18 31.56 67.66 -14.94
C GLU A 18 30.03 67.83 -14.74
N PRO A 19 29.23 66.80 -14.40
CA PRO A 19 27.83 67.00 -14.08
C PRO A 19 27.61 67.39 -12.61
N GLN A 20 26.76 68.39 -12.43
CA GLN A 20 26.45 69.13 -11.22
C GLN A 20 25.85 68.29 -10.07
N ARG A 21 26.22 68.66 -8.83
CA ARG A 21 25.62 68.19 -7.56
C ARG A 21 24.22 68.79 -7.38
N VAL A 22 23.22 67.93 -7.18
CA VAL A 22 21.87 68.29 -6.72
C VAL A 22 21.88 68.45 -5.19
N PRO A 23 21.21 69.46 -4.58
CA PRO A 23 21.20 69.65 -3.13
C PRO A 23 20.36 68.59 -2.40
N GLU A 24 20.90 68.07 -1.30
CA GLU A 24 20.22 67.19 -0.34
C GLU A 24 19.04 67.89 0.36
N ILE A 25 17.91 67.19 0.44
CA ILE A 25 16.75 67.54 1.28
C ILE A 25 17.05 67.00 2.70
N PRO A 26 16.92 67.79 3.78
CA PRO A 26 17.30 67.34 5.11
C PRO A 26 16.38 66.24 5.65
N ASP A 27 17.02 65.18 6.15
CA ASP A 27 16.42 64.01 6.80
C ASP A 27 15.52 64.38 7.99
N LYS A 28 14.37 63.70 8.10
CA LYS A 28 13.56 63.67 9.32
C LYS A 28 14.30 62.88 10.41
N PRO A 29 14.25 63.30 11.69
CA PRO A 29 14.99 62.66 12.77
C PRO A 29 14.56 61.21 13.00
N GLY A 30 15.55 60.36 13.24
CA GLY A 30 15.50 58.91 13.12
C GLY A 30 14.61 58.20 14.13
N THR A 31 13.80 57.29 13.60
CA THR A 31 13.32 56.11 14.32
C THR A 31 14.54 55.19 14.57
N PRO A 32 14.76 54.66 15.79
CA PRO A 32 15.87 53.75 16.04
C PRO A 32 15.79 52.54 15.08
N PRO A 33 16.91 52.03 14.55
CA PRO A 33 16.90 50.84 13.73
C PRO A 33 16.43 49.66 14.58
N GLY A 34 15.14 49.33 14.47
CA GLY A 34 14.61 48.06 14.92
C GLY A 34 15.39 46.98 14.18
N VAL A 35 16.15 46.20 14.93
CA VAL A 35 16.82 45.00 14.42
C VAL A 35 15.73 44.08 13.88
N ALA A 36 15.44 44.20 12.59
CA ALA A 36 14.70 43.20 11.86
C ALA A 36 15.57 41.94 11.95
N HIS A 37 15.22 41.01 12.83
CA HIS A 37 15.81 39.68 12.84
C HIS A 37 15.56 39.07 11.46
N ALA A 38 16.53 39.21 10.56
CA ALA A 38 16.56 38.47 9.31
C ALA A 38 16.41 36.99 9.67
N ARG A 39 15.42 36.32 9.06
CA ARG A 39 15.28 34.86 9.21
C ARG A 39 16.58 34.23 8.71
N ALA A 40 17.45 33.82 9.63
CA ALA A 40 18.68 33.13 9.29
C ALA A 40 18.32 31.83 8.55
N TYR A 41 18.67 31.76 7.28
CA TYR A 41 18.54 30.56 6.47
C TYR A 41 19.48 29.48 7.02
N ARG A 42 18.98 28.24 7.15
CA ARG A 42 19.72 27.09 7.68
C ARG A 42 19.96 26.06 6.58
N PRO A 43 21.04 26.17 5.79
CA PRO A 43 21.34 25.27 4.68
C PRO A 43 21.51 23.81 5.12
N GLU A 44 21.96 23.58 6.34
CA GLU A 44 22.16 22.24 6.91
C GLU A 44 20.86 21.41 6.96
N LEU A 45 19.70 22.06 7.01
CA LEU A 45 18.40 21.39 6.92
C LEU A 45 18.14 20.79 5.53
N GLN A 46 18.61 21.45 4.47
CA GLN A 46 18.51 20.91 3.12
C GLN A 46 19.46 19.72 2.95
N GLY A 47 20.67 19.81 3.50
CA GLY A 47 21.60 18.69 3.53
C GLY A 47 21.05 17.46 4.24
N LEU A 48 20.39 17.63 5.39
CA LEU A 48 19.78 16.51 6.10
C LEU A 48 18.63 15.88 5.30
N ARG A 49 17.80 16.70 4.64
CA ARG A 49 16.76 16.19 3.72
C ARG A 49 17.37 15.43 2.54
N ALA A 50 18.49 15.91 2.01
CA ALA A 50 19.21 15.26 0.92
C ALA A 50 19.75 13.90 1.33
N LEU A 51 20.40 13.83 2.49
CA LEU A 51 20.89 12.56 3.05
C LEU A 51 19.74 11.58 3.26
N ALA A 52 18.63 12.03 3.85
CA ALA A 52 17.46 11.21 4.10
C ALA A 52 16.85 10.64 2.80
N VAL A 53 16.64 11.47 1.76
CA VAL A 53 16.06 10.98 0.48
C VAL A 53 17.02 10.07 -0.27
N VAL A 54 18.32 10.37 -0.28
CA VAL A 54 19.32 9.50 -0.94
C VAL A 54 19.33 8.12 -0.29
N LEU A 55 19.29 8.07 1.05
CA LEU A 55 19.18 6.80 1.77
C LEU A 55 17.86 6.07 1.44
N VAL A 56 16.73 6.75 1.32
CA VAL A 56 15.48 6.10 0.89
C VAL A 56 15.64 5.47 -0.50
N VAL A 57 16.12 6.25 -1.47
CA VAL A 57 16.26 5.80 -2.87
C VAL A 57 17.22 4.62 -3.00
N VAL A 58 18.42 4.72 -2.41
CA VAL A 58 19.45 3.67 -2.46
C VAL A 58 18.95 2.36 -1.85
N TYR A 59 18.21 2.44 -0.75
CA TYR A 59 17.73 1.26 -0.04
C TYR A 59 16.58 0.56 -0.76
N HIS A 60 15.67 1.32 -1.36
CA HIS A 60 14.61 0.75 -2.20
C HIS A 60 15.20 0.09 -3.45
N VAL A 61 16.10 0.77 -4.16
CA VAL A 61 16.60 0.30 -5.46
C VAL A 61 17.55 -0.90 -5.31
N TRP A 62 18.55 -0.87 -4.42
CA TRP A 62 19.59 -1.91 -4.39
C TRP A 62 19.52 -2.86 -3.21
N LEU A 63 18.92 -2.45 -2.09
CA LEU A 63 18.96 -3.24 -0.86
C LEU A 63 17.64 -3.94 -0.56
N GLY A 64 16.54 -3.59 -1.26
CA GLY A 64 15.20 -4.12 -0.99
C GLY A 64 14.78 -3.90 0.47
N ARG A 65 15.23 -2.79 1.08
CA ARG A 65 15.07 -2.49 2.51
C ARG A 65 14.59 -1.06 2.71
N VAL A 66 14.21 -0.73 3.94
CA VAL A 66 13.84 0.63 4.35
C VAL A 66 14.99 1.21 5.18
N SER A 67 15.33 2.48 4.98
CA SER A 67 16.54 3.11 5.57
C SER A 67 16.31 3.88 6.87
N GLY A 68 15.05 4.22 7.19
CA GLY A 68 14.68 5.16 8.26
C GLY A 68 14.70 6.64 7.83
N GLY A 69 14.98 6.94 6.55
CA GLY A 69 15.01 8.31 6.04
C GLY A 69 13.66 9.04 6.08
N VAL A 70 12.54 8.30 5.98
CA VAL A 70 11.18 8.86 6.10
C VAL A 70 10.94 9.41 7.51
N ASP A 71 11.38 8.71 8.55
CA ASP A 71 11.23 9.13 9.95
C ASP A 71 11.99 10.45 10.22
N VAL A 72 13.12 10.66 9.53
CA VAL A 72 13.84 11.95 9.53
C VAL A 72 12.99 13.08 8.95
N PHE A 73 12.25 12.83 7.86
CA PHE A 73 11.33 13.82 7.30
C PHE A 73 10.20 14.19 8.26
N PHE A 74 9.69 13.23 9.04
CA PHE A 74 8.68 13.48 10.06
C PHE A 74 9.22 14.35 11.20
N VAL A 75 10.42 14.06 11.70
CA VAL A 75 11.11 14.89 12.70
C VAL A 75 11.35 16.32 12.18
N ILE A 76 11.89 16.47 10.96
CA ILE A 76 12.11 17.80 10.36
C ILE A 76 10.79 18.56 10.20
N THR A 77 9.73 17.87 9.77
CA THR A 77 8.40 18.47 9.60
C THR A 77 7.84 18.96 10.92
N GLY A 78 7.89 18.13 11.97
CA GLY A 78 7.51 18.52 13.32
C GLY A 78 8.29 19.75 13.81
N PHE A 79 9.60 19.74 13.63
CA PHE A 79 10.49 20.84 14.02
C PHE A 79 10.12 22.17 13.35
N LEU A 80 9.89 22.15 12.03
CA LEU A 80 9.57 23.37 11.29
C LEU A 80 8.15 23.87 11.58
N ILE A 81 7.15 23.00 11.54
CA ILE A 81 5.74 23.39 11.64
C ILE A 81 5.38 23.79 13.05
N VAL A 82 5.70 22.97 14.07
CA VAL A 82 5.37 23.30 15.46
C VAL A 82 6.07 24.59 15.89
N GLY A 83 7.35 24.76 15.52
CA GLY A 83 8.09 26.00 15.80
C GLY A 83 7.48 27.21 15.10
N GLN A 84 7.00 27.08 13.85
CA GLN A 84 6.30 28.16 13.15
C GLN A 84 4.95 28.51 13.79
N LEU A 85 4.16 27.50 14.16
CA LEU A 85 2.85 27.65 14.79
C LEU A 85 2.96 28.29 16.18
N PHE A 86 3.90 27.83 17.01
CA PHE A 86 4.17 28.40 18.33
C PHE A 86 4.47 29.91 18.23
N ARG A 87 5.41 30.31 17.37
CA ARG A 87 5.75 31.73 17.15
C ARG A 87 4.60 32.53 16.53
N ALA A 88 3.73 31.91 15.75
CA ALA A 88 2.54 32.59 15.20
C ALA A 88 1.52 32.85 16.30
N SER A 89 1.27 31.87 17.17
CA SER A 89 0.37 32.01 18.32
C SER A 89 0.84 33.08 19.31
N GLU A 90 2.15 33.20 19.56
CA GLU A 90 2.70 34.29 20.41
C GLU A 90 2.51 35.69 19.79
N ARG A 91 2.45 35.79 18.46
CA ARG A 91 2.34 37.07 17.73
C ARG A 91 0.90 37.46 17.35
N GLY A 92 -0.11 36.84 17.95
CA GLY A 92 -1.51 37.20 17.72
C GLY A 92 -2.35 36.17 16.96
N GLY A 93 -1.88 34.92 16.85
CA GLY A 93 -2.70 33.79 16.39
C GLY A 93 -2.32 33.22 15.02
N ILE A 94 -2.96 32.10 14.67
CA ILE A 94 -2.67 31.34 13.45
C ILE A 94 -3.58 31.79 12.32
N ARG A 95 -2.98 32.15 11.18
CA ARG A 95 -3.71 32.50 9.94
C ARG A 95 -3.86 31.26 9.05
N PHE A 96 -4.91 30.46 9.28
CA PHE A 96 -5.17 29.19 8.59
C PHE A 96 -5.23 29.33 7.07
N GLY A 97 -6.08 30.24 6.56
CA GLY A 97 -6.31 30.43 5.13
C GLY A 97 -5.02 30.59 4.31
N PRO A 98 -4.16 31.58 4.61
CA PRO A 98 -2.87 31.75 3.93
C PRO A 98 -1.86 30.63 4.18
N MET A 99 -1.92 29.94 5.31
CA MET A 99 -1.00 28.86 5.66
C MET A 99 -1.28 27.62 4.81
N TRP A 100 -2.52 27.13 4.78
CA TRP A 100 -2.90 26.00 3.94
C TRP A 100 -2.84 26.35 2.44
N ALA A 101 -3.15 27.59 2.04
CA ALA A 101 -2.95 28.04 0.65
C ALA A 101 -1.49 27.90 0.18
N ARG A 102 -0.51 28.23 1.05
CA ARG A 102 0.92 28.01 0.75
C ARG A 102 1.27 26.52 0.69
N MET A 103 0.63 25.70 1.52
CA MET A 103 0.86 24.26 1.52
C MET A 103 0.36 23.61 0.23
N ILE A 104 -0.87 23.93 -0.20
CA ILE A 104 -1.46 23.45 -1.45
C ILE A 104 -0.54 23.79 -2.62
N LYS A 105 -0.10 25.05 -2.74
CA LYS A 105 0.81 25.48 -3.82
C LYS A 105 2.18 24.80 -3.81
N ARG A 106 2.59 24.24 -2.66
CA ARG A 106 3.88 23.59 -2.50
C ARG A 106 3.80 22.09 -2.78
N LEU A 107 2.75 21.42 -2.32
CA LEU A 107 2.67 19.96 -2.36
C LEU A 107 1.88 19.45 -3.56
N PHE A 108 0.70 20.03 -3.83
CA PHE A 108 -0.27 19.48 -4.79
C PHE A 108 0.23 19.47 -6.23
N PRO A 109 0.86 20.53 -6.77
CA PRO A 109 1.27 20.55 -8.18
C PRO A 109 2.14 19.36 -8.55
N ALA A 110 3.24 19.15 -7.83
CA ALA A 110 4.17 18.07 -8.16
C ALA A 110 3.56 16.69 -7.86
N ALA A 111 2.90 16.50 -6.71
CA ALA A 111 2.26 15.22 -6.38
C ALA A 111 1.22 14.80 -7.43
N LEU A 112 0.30 15.69 -7.78
CA LEU A 112 -0.79 15.38 -8.71
C LEU A 112 -0.29 15.24 -10.15
N THR A 113 0.75 15.98 -10.56
CA THR A 113 1.42 15.75 -11.85
C THR A 113 2.04 14.35 -11.89
N VAL A 114 2.74 13.94 -10.83
CA VAL A 114 3.35 12.61 -10.78
C VAL A 114 2.26 11.53 -10.78
N LEU A 115 1.17 11.69 -10.03
CA LEU A 115 0.05 10.73 -10.05
C LEU A 115 -0.57 10.58 -11.45
N LEU A 116 -0.75 11.68 -12.20
CA LEU A 116 -1.20 11.60 -13.61
C LEU A 116 -0.21 10.83 -14.48
N SER A 117 1.09 11.10 -14.33
CA SER A 117 2.13 10.37 -15.06
C SER A 117 2.17 8.89 -14.69
N ILE A 118 1.96 8.54 -13.42
CA ILE A 118 1.88 7.16 -12.93
C ILE A 118 0.66 6.46 -13.53
N MET A 119 -0.51 7.09 -13.59
CA MET A 119 -1.68 6.48 -14.23
C MET A 119 -1.42 6.17 -15.71
N VAL A 120 -0.85 7.11 -16.47
CA VAL A 120 -0.49 6.88 -17.88
C VAL A 120 0.54 5.76 -18.02
N ALA A 121 1.58 5.75 -17.18
CA ALA A 121 2.60 4.72 -17.19
C ALA A 121 2.01 3.33 -16.81
N SER A 122 1.10 3.29 -15.84
CA SER A 122 0.49 2.05 -15.37
C SER A 122 -0.49 1.48 -16.39
N LEU A 123 -1.26 2.33 -17.07
CA LEU A 123 -2.10 1.94 -18.19
C LEU A 123 -1.34 1.25 -19.34
N VAL A 124 -0.07 1.60 -19.53
CA VAL A 124 0.74 1.11 -20.66
C VAL A 124 1.62 -0.09 -20.27
N TRP A 125 2.10 -0.13 -19.03
CA TRP A 125 3.14 -1.08 -18.62
C TRP A 125 2.76 -1.98 -17.45
N LEU A 126 1.70 -1.65 -16.70
CA LEU A 126 1.29 -2.46 -15.56
C LEU A 126 0.29 -3.52 -16.04
N PRO A 127 0.44 -4.78 -15.59
CA PRO A 127 -0.55 -5.84 -15.82
C PRO A 127 -1.98 -5.43 -15.45
N GLU A 128 -2.98 -5.86 -16.23
CA GLU A 128 -4.37 -5.39 -16.11
C GLU A 128 -5.00 -5.71 -14.74
N GLN A 129 -4.69 -6.86 -14.16
CA GLN A 129 -5.12 -7.28 -12.83
C GLN A 129 -4.69 -6.31 -11.71
N ARG A 130 -3.66 -5.49 -11.93
CA ARG A 130 -3.17 -4.52 -10.93
C ARG A 130 -3.83 -3.15 -11.07
N TRP A 131 -4.68 -2.94 -12.08
CA TRP A 131 -5.26 -1.63 -12.38
C TRP A 131 -6.20 -1.16 -11.29
N PHE A 132 -7.18 -1.96 -10.87
CA PHE A 132 -8.16 -1.54 -9.85
C PHE A 132 -7.51 -1.26 -8.49
N GLN A 133 -6.53 -2.09 -8.07
CA GLN A 133 -5.70 -1.78 -6.90
C GLN A 133 -5.04 -0.41 -7.06
N THR A 134 -4.32 -0.19 -8.17
CA THR A 134 -3.57 1.04 -8.45
C THR A 134 -4.48 2.26 -8.51
N ILE A 135 -5.66 2.16 -9.14
CA ILE A 135 -6.65 3.23 -9.21
C ILE A 135 -7.12 3.63 -7.81
N SER A 136 -7.46 2.64 -6.97
CA SER A 136 -7.93 2.90 -5.61
C SER A 136 -6.86 3.61 -4.76
N GLU A 137 -5.60 3.17 -4.88
CA GLU A 137 -4.45 3.77 -4.19
C GLU A 137 -4.07 5.14 -4.78
N VAL A 138 -4.26 5.39 -6.08
CA VAL A 138 -4.08 6.73 -6.68
C VAL A 138 -5.06 7.74 -6.08
N VAL A 139 -6.33 7.35 -5.92
CA VAL A 139 -7.35 8.20 -5.29
C VAL A 139 -7.03 8.43 -3.82
N ALA A 140 -6.61 7.39 -3.10
CA ALA A 140 -6.21 7.50 -1.70
C ALA A 140 -4.94 8.36 -1.54
N ALA A 141 -3.95 8.25 -2.42
CA ALA A 141 -2.76 9.11 -2.46
C ALA A 141 -3.11 10.58 -2.77
N ALA A 142 -3.98 10.83 -3.75
CA ALA A 142 -4.42 12.19 -4.11
C ALA A 142 -5.16 12.89 -2.96
N THR A 143 -5.87 12.13 -2.13
CA THR A 143 -6.64 12.62 -0.99
C THR A 143 -5.89 12.54 0.35
N TYR A 144 -4.62 12.11 0.36
CA TYR A 144 -3.80 11.92 1.56
C TYR A 144 -4.37 10.88 2.55
N TRP A 145 -5.04 9.85 2.03
CA TRP A 145 -5.60 8.70 2.76
C TRP A 145 -4.84 7.38 2.52
N GLU A 146 -3.83 7.38 1.64
CA GLU A 146 -3.11 6.17 1.20
C GLU A 146 -2.64 5.25 2.34
N ASN A 147 -2.13 5.85 3.42
CA ASN A 147 -1.65 5.07 4.56
C ASN A 147 -2.77 4.27 5.26
N TRP A 148 -4.00 4.75 5.23
CA TRP A 148 -5.14 4.02 5.79
C TRP A 148 -5.67 2.98 4.83
N ARG A 149 -5.66 3.25 3.52
CA ARG A 149 -5.95 2.24 2.48
C ARG A 149 -5.03 1.03 2.66
N LEU A 150 -3.72 1.27 2.68
CA LEU A 150 -2.73 0.22 2.90
C LEU A 150 -2.83 -0.46 4.27
N ALA A 151 -3.23 0.27 5.34
CA ALA A 151 -3.45 -0.33 6.64
C ALA A 151 -4.64 -1.30 6.63
N ILE A 152 -5.74 -0.94 5.96
CA ILE A 152 -6.92 -1.80 5.79
C ILE A 152 -6.56 -3.01 4.92
N ASP A 153 -5.93 -2.78 3.78
CA ASP A 153 -5.52 -3.82 2.84
C ASP A 153 -4.52 -4.80 3.51
N SER A 154 -3.66 -4.33 4.43
CA SER A 154 -2.76 -5.21 5.18
C SER A 154 -3.47 -6.17 6.16
N THR A 155 -4.69 -5.85 6.59
CA THR A 155 -5.53 -6.74 7.41
C THR A 155 -6.43 -7.64 6.58
N ASP A 156 -6.69 -7.26 5.32
CA ASP A 156 -7.48 -8.04 4.40
C ASP A 156 -6.63 -9.18 3.85
N TYR A 157 -7.03 -10.41 4.12
CA TYR A 157 -6.33 -11.61 3.68
C TYR A 157 -6.23 -11.68 2.15
N PHE A 158 -7.26 -11.24 1.43
CA PHE A 158 -7.27 -11.32 -0.03
C PHE A 158 -6.31 -10.30 -0.64
N ALA A 159 -6.16 -9.15 0.00
CA ALA A 159 -5.16 -8.14 -0.36
C ALA A 159 -3.74 -8.46 0.13
N GLN A 160 -3.48 -9.52 0.90
CA GLN A 160 -2.11 -9.91 1.31
C GLN A 160 -1.23 -10.37 0.15
N HIS A 161 -1.85 -10.75 -0.96
CA HIS A 161 -1.17 -11.13 -2.20
C HIS A 161 -0.93 -9.93 -3.11
N ASN A 162 -1.44 -8.73 -2.74
CA ASN A 162 -1.20 -7.52 -3.49
C ASN A 162 0.29 -7.21 -3.51
N GLU A 163 0.79 -7.00 -4.71
CA GLU A 163 2.11 -6.44 -4.89
C GLU A 163 2.15 -4.96 -4.50
N ALA A 164 3.37 -4.48 -4.24
CA ALA A 164 3.64 -3.08 -4.04
C ALA A 164 3.16 -2.24 -5.22
N SER A 165 2.19 -1.35 -5.03
CA SER A 165 1.70 -0.50 -6.12
C SER A 165 2.71 0.59 -6.51
N PRO A 166 2.62 1.16 -7.73
CA PRO A 166 3.43 2.30 -8.15
C PRO A 166 3.25 3.57 -7.28
N VAL A 167 2.19 3.65 -6.46
CA VAL A 167 1.90 4.80 -5.59
C VAL A 167 2.07 4.51 -4.11
N GLN A 168 2.36 3.27 -3.71
CA GLN A 168 2.40 2.85 -2.30
C GLN A 168 3.23 3.80 -1.40
N HIS A 169 4.40 4.25 -1.87
CA HIS A 169 5.27 5.20 -1.13
C HIS A 169 4.59 6.52 -0.70
N PHE A 170 3.43 6.88 -1.26
CA PHE A 170 2.62 8.03 -0.82
C PHE A 170 2.06 7.86 0.59
N TRP A 171 2.09 6.67 1.19
CA TRP A 171 1.67 6.46 2.59
C TRP A 171 2.30 7.47 3.55
N SER A 172 3.60 7.74 3.42
CA SER A 172 4.29 8.65 4.33
C SER A 172 3.89 10.11 4.08
N LEU A 173 3.63 10.47 2.82
CA LEU A 173 3.12 11.78 2.44
C LEU A 173 1.71 12.01 2.98
N SER A 174 0.85 10.99 2.94
CA SER A 174 -0.50 10.99 3.53
C SER A 174 -0.47 11.33 5.02
N ILE A 175 0.38 10.65 5.80
CA ILE A 175 0.58 10.96 7.23
C ILE A 175 1.08 12.40 7.42
N GLN A 176 2.02 12.85 6.58
CA GLN A 176 2.53 14.22 6.64
C GLN A 176 1.45 15.27 6.31
N GLY A 177 0.59 15.01 5.32
CA GLY A 177 -0.55 15.84 4.96
C GLY A 177 -1.58 15.95 6.08
N GLN A 178 -1.94 14.82 6.69
CA GLN A 178 -2.82 14.77 7.86
C GLN A 178 -2.24 15.61 9.01
N PHE A 179 -0.93 15.51 9.26
CA PHE A 179 -0.24 16.34 10.25
C PHE A 179 -0.31 17.85 9.92
N TYR A 180 -0.16 18.24 8.66
CA TYR A 180 -0.28 19.65 8.23
C TYR A 180 -1.67 20.24 8.44
N VAL A 181 -2.72 19.41 8.48
CA VAL A 181 -4.09 19.82 8.79
C VAL A 181 -4.34 19.81 10.30
N ALA A 182 -3.98 18.72 10.99
CA ALA A 182 -4.28 18.52 12.41
C ALA A 182 -3.47 19.42 13.34
N MET A 183 -2.15 19.54 13.14
CA MET A 183 -1.27 20.24 14.09
C MET A 183 -1.62 21.72 14.28
N PRO A 184 -1.95 22.52 13.23
CA PRO A 184 -2.41 23.88 13.43
C PRO A 184 -3.66 24.01 14.29
N LEU A 185 -4.60 23.07 14.16
CA LEU A 185 -5.82 23.04 14.98
C LEU A 185 -5.49 22.71 16.43
N VAL A 186 -4.62 21.73 16.67
CA VAL A 186 -4.12 21.38 18.01
C VAL A 186 -3.42 22.56 18.67
N VAL A 187 -2.47 23.23 17.98
CA VAL A 187 -1.78 24.41 18.55
C VAL A 187 -2.75 25.56 18.81
N ALA A 188 -3.73 25.78 17.93
CA ALA A 188 -4.74 26.81 18.14
C ALA A 188 -5.61 26.54 19.38
N LEU A 189 -6.05 25.28 19.55
CA LEU A 189 -6.80 24.86 20.73
C LEU A 189 -5.95 25.01 22.00
N VAL A 190 -4.69 24.58 21.97
CA VAL A 190 -3.75 24.76 23.08
C VAL A 190 -3.56 26.25 23.42
N ALA A 191 -3.44 27.10 22.41
CA ALA A 191 -3.32 28.55 22.61
C ALA A 191 -4.60 29.15 23.21
N LEU A 192 -5.77 28.69 22.78
CA LEU A 192 -7.05 29.09 23.36
C LEU A 192 -7.15 28.68 24.84
N VAL A 193 -6.87 27.41 25.15
CA VAL A 193 -6.89 26.88 26.53
C VAL A 193 -5.86 27.62 27.41
N ALA A 194 -4.64 27.82 26.92
CA ALA A 194 -3.63 28.57 27.65
C ALA A 194 -4.09 30.00 27.96
N LYS A 195 -4.76 30.66 27.00
CA LYS A 195 -5.34 32.00 27.20
C LYS A 195 -6.49 31.99 28.21
N LEU A 196 -7.43 31.05 28.10
CA LEU A 196 -8.59 30.94 28.97
C LEU A 196 -8.20 30.61 30.42
N CYS A 197 -7.25 29.68 30.60
CA CYS A 197 -6.74 29.27 31.92
C CYS A 197 -5.60 30.15 32.45
N ARG A 198 -5.22 31.21 31.74
CA ARG A 198 -4.09 32.11 32.09
C ARG A 198 -2.75 31.39 32.30
N LEU A 199 -2.52 30.31 31.54
CA LEU A 199 -1.30 29.52 31.57
C LEU A 199 -0.30 29.98 30.50
N ARG A 200 0.98 29.67 30.68
CA ARG A 200 2.02 29.95 29.66
C ARG A 200 1.85 28.97 28.49
N LEU A 201 1.64 29.50 27.28
CA LEU A 201 1.49 28.72 26.05
C LEU A 201 2.60 27.67 25.89
N LYS A 202 3.87 28.06 26.06
CA LYS A 202 5.01 27.14 25.94
C LYS A 202 4.88 25.94 26.89
N GLY A 203 4.41 26.14 28.11
CA GLY A 203 4.22 25.07 29.10
C GLY A 203 3.11 24.11 28.72
N VAL A 204 1.93 24.64 28.37
CA VAL A 204 0.78 23.82 27.95
C VAL A 204 1.08 23.06 26.67
N LEU A 205 1.70 23.71 25.68
CA LEU A 205 2.09 23.07 24.43
C LEU A 205 3.13 21.97 24.67
N THR A 206 4.12 22.20 25.53
CA THR A 206 5.09 21.15 25.89
C THR A 206 4.41 19.95 26.52
N ALA A 207 3.48 20.17 27.47
CA ALA A 207 2.75 19.08 28.11
C ALA A 207 1.93 18.26 27.10
N VAL A 208 1.24 18.93 26.16
CA VAL A 208 0.46 18.27 25.11
C VAL A 208 1.37 17.48 24.15
N LEU A 209 2.48 18.07 23.71
CA LEU A 209 3.43 17.37 22.83
C LEU A 209 4.08 16.16 23.52
N LEU A 210 4.40 16.26 24.81
CA LEU A 210 4.92 15.14 25.61
C LEU A 210 3.87 14.04 25.79
N ALA A 211 2.62 14.41 26.06
CA ALA A 211 1.52 13.44 26.17
C ALA A 211 1.33 12.70 24.84
N LEU A 212 1.23 13.44 23.71
CA LEU A 212 1.11 12.86 22.38
C LEU A 212 2.32 12.00 22.00
N PHE A 213 3.53 12.43 22.34
CA PHE A 213 4.75 11.65 22.13
C PHE A 213 4.69 10.32 22.88
N GLY A 214 4.40 10.35 24.19
CA GLY A 214 4.36 9.16 25.04
C GLY A 214 3.25 8.20 24.64
N THR A 215 2.04 8.70 24.39
CA THR A 215 0.89 7.85 24.01
C THR A 215 1.06 7.25 22.62
N SER A 216 1.57 8.03 21.65
CA SER A 216 1.82 7.55 20.29
C SER A 216 2.95 6.53 20.25
N LEU A 217 4.05 6.75 21.00
CA LEU A 217 5.15 5.78 21.08
C LEU A 217 4.73 4.48 21.77
N TRP A 218 3.97 4.57 22.87
CA TRP A 218 3.40 3.40 23.53
C TRP A 218 2.47 2.62 22.59
N TYR A 219 1.55 3.31 21.91
CA TYR A 219 0.64 2.69 20.95
C TYR A 219 1.39 2.06 19.76
N SER A 220 2.46 2.71 19.31
CA SER A 220 3.38 2.19 18.28
C SER A 220 3.98 0.86 18.70
N MET A 221 4.52 0.76 19.92
CA MET A 221 5.11 -0.48 20.43
C MET A 221 4.06 -1.59 20.56
N TRP A 222 2.91 -1.29 21.16
CA TRP A 222 1.84 -2.25 21.36
C TRP A 222 1.29 -2.80 20.04
N LEU A 223 1.00 -1.92 19.08
CA LEU A 223 0.43 -2.33 17.79
C LEU A 223 1.46 -3.08 16.92
N THR A 224 2.74 -2.74 17.01
CA THR A 224 3.80 -3.48 16.31
C THR A 224 3.90 -4.93 16.80
N GLU A 225 3.74 -5.15 18.11
CA GLU A 225 3.76 -6.52 18.68
C GLU A 225 2.54 -7.35 18.26
N THR A 226 1.37 -6.73 18.07
CA THR A 226 0.15 -7.44 17.65
C THR A 226 0.07 -7.62 16.14
N THR A 227 0.30 -6.56 15.37
CA THR A 227 0.14 -6.51 13.91
C THR A 227 1.06 -5.45 13.30
N GLN A 228 2.32 -5.82 13.05
CA GLN A 228 3.35 -4.89 12.55
C GLN A 228 2.99 -4.20 11.22
N GLN A 229 2.33 -4.89 10.30
CA GLN A 229 1.97 -4.34 8.98
C GLN A 229 0.99 -3.14 9.12
N VAL A 230 -0.03 -3.29 9.97
CA VAL A 230 -0.96 -2.20 10.29
C VAL A 230 -0.21 -1.09 11.02
N ALA A 231 0.60 -1.44 12.02
CA ALA A 231 1.38 -0.47 12.78
C ALA A 231 2.24 0.39 11.85
N TYR A 232 2.82 -0.19 10.80
CA TYR A 232 3.68 0.50 9.85
C TYR A 232 3.00 1.67 9.14
N PHE A 233 1.76 1.50 8.69
CA PHE A 233 1.01 2.51 7.95
C PHE A 233 0.07 3.38 8.82
N HIS A 234 -0.21 2.97 10.06
CA HIS A 234 -1.16 3.66 10.92
C HIS A 234 -0.67 5.04 11.37
N SER A 235 -1.44 6.11 11.18
CA SER A 235 -0.98 7.48 11.50
C SER A 235 -0.60 7.64 12.98
N LEU A 236 -1.41 7.10 13.91
CA LEU A 236 -1.18 7.25 15.36
C LEU A 236 0.09 6.56 15.89
N THR A 237 0.69 5.60 15.18
CA THR A 237 1.95 4.97 15.59
C THR A 237 3.18 5.78 15.16
N ARG A 238 2.97 6.84 14.34
CA ARG A 238 4.01 7.72 13.78
C ARG A 238 4.00 9.14 14.32
N VAL A 239 2.88 9.57 14.94
CA VAL A 239 2.72 10.95 15.47
C VAL A 239 3.88 11.35 16.39
N TRP A 240 4.41 10.44 17.21
CA TRP A 240 5.52 10.72 18.13
C TRP A 240 6.77 11.25 17.43
N GLU A 241 7.04 10.88 16.18
CA GLU A 241 8.21 11.32 15.40
C GLU A 241 8.11 12.82 15.11
N PHE A 242 6.91 13.30 14.75
CA PHE A 242 6.62 14.73 14.60
C PHE A 242 6.68 15.46 15.95
N MET A 243 6.16 14.85 17.02
CA MET A 243 6.19 15.45 18.36
C MET A 243 7.63 15.64 18.84
N LEU A 244 8.53 14.69 18.58
CA LEU A 244 9.95 14.79 18.91
C LEU A 244 10.59 16.02 18.24
N GLY A 245 10.35 16.20 16.94
CA GLY A 245 10.78 17.40 16.22
C GLY A 245 10.18 18.68 16.80
N GLY A 246 8.89 18.66 17.12
CA GLY A 246 8.19 19.81 17.69
C GLY A 246 8.70 20.22 19.08
N LEU A 247 8.97 19.25 19.95
CA LEU A 247 9.60 19.44 21.26
C LEU A 247 10.98 20.07 21.08
N LEU A 248 11.80 19.53 20.18
CA LEU A 248 13.10 20.11 19.86
C LEU A 248 12.96 21.59 19.45
N ALA A 249 11.99 21.93 18.60
CA ALA A 249 11.77 23.31 18.16
C ALA A 249 11.44 24.30 19.31
N LEU A 250 10.80 23.86 20.38
CA LEU A 250 10.47 24.70 21.54
C LEU A 250 11.66 24.96 22.46
N PHE A 251 12.63 24.04 22.49
CA PHE A 251 13.76 24.07 23.42
C PHE A 251 15.12 24.28 22.76
N ILE A 252 15.21 24.28 21.43
CA ILE A 252 16.49 24.41 20.71
C ILE A 252 17.26 25.69 21.07
N THR A 253 16.57 26.80 21.39
CA THR A 253 17.22 28.05 21.82
C THR A 253 17.61 28.07 23.29
N SER A 254 17.09 27.14 24.09
CA SER A 254 17.42 26.98 25.51
C SER A 254 18.60 26.05 25.74
N VAL A 255 19.04 25.33 24.70
CA VAL A 255 20.15 24.38 24.75
C VAL A 255 21.41 25.07 24.21
N SER A 256 22.38 25.33 25.09
CA SER A 256 23.72 25.80 24.71
C SER A 256 24.72 24.65 24.82
N LEU A 257 25.26 24.22 23.69
CA LEU A 257 26.28 23.17 23.63
C LEU A 257 27.64 23.76 23.27
N PRO A 258 28.72 23.31 23.92
CA PRO A 258 30.06 23.72 23.52
C PRO A 258 30.35 23.23 22.09
N ARG A 259 31.16 23.98 21.35
CA ARG A 259 31.41 23.76 19.92
C ARG A 259 31.88 22.34 19.59
N TRP A 260 32.75 21.75 20.42
CA TRP A 260 33.26 20.40 20.21
C TRP A 260 32.14 19.35 20.25
N LEU A 261 31.18 19.50 21.17
CA LEU A 261 30.06 18.58 21.32
C LEU A 261 29.08 18.71 20.15
N ARG A 262 28.89 19.93 19.62
CA ARG A 262 28.09 20.14 18.40
C ARG A 262 28.70 19.47 17.18
N ILE A 263 30.03 19.54 17.02
CA ILE A 263 30.75 18.83 15.95
C ILE A 263 30.58 17.32 16.09
N LEU A 264 30.77 16.78 17.31
CA LEU A 264 30.60 15.36 17.61
C LEU A 264 29.17 14.89 17.30
N LEU A 265 28.16 15.56 17.85
CA LEU A 265 26.74 15.22 17.62
C LEU A 265 26.35 15.29 16.14
N GLY A 266 26.88 16.27 15.40
CA GLY A 266 26.64 16.38 13.96
C GLY A 266 27.10 15.13 13.21
N TRP A 267 28.32 14.65 13.47
CA TRP A 267 28.85 13.43 12.85
C TRP A 267 28.20 12.15 13.37
N VAL A 268 27.94 12.06 14.69
CA VAL A 268 27.22 10.93 15.28
C VAL A 268 25.84 10.80 14.64
N GLY A 269 25.13 11.90 14.40
CA GLY A 269 23.85 11.88 13.72
C GLY A 269 23.96 11.51 12.23
N VAL A 270 24.92 12.04 11.48
CA VAL A 270 25.13 11.68 10.07
C VAL A 270 25.50 10.19 9.90
N ILE A 271 26.48 9.72 10.67
CA ILE A 271 26.95 8.33 10.63
C ILE A 271 25.86 7.39 11.17
N GLY A 272 25.22 7.77 12.28
CA GLY A 272 24.12 7.01 12.88
C GLY A 272 22.97 6.81 11.89
N LEU A 273 22.61 7.84 11.12
CA LEU A 273 21.58 7.74 10.10
C LEU A 273 22.02 6.84 8.93
N ALA A 274 23.26 6.96 8.45
CA ALA A 274 23.76 6.17 7.32
C ALA A 274 23.84 4.66 7.64
N ILE A 275 24.19 4.31 8.88
CA ILE A 275 24.35 2.91 9.34
C ILE A 275 23.01 2.28 9.73
N CYS A 276 22.02 3.08 10.12
CA CYS A 276 20.71 2.62 10.62
C CYS A 276 20.09 1.53 9.72
N GLY A 277 19.94 1.80 8.42
CA GLY A 277 19.33 0.82 7.52
C GLY A 277 20.19 -0.43 7.24
N VAL A 278 21.51 -0.36 7.42
CA VAL A 278 22.40 -1.51 7.18
C VAL A 278 22.25 -2.51 8.32
N VAL A 279 22.24 -1.99 9.55
CA VAL A 279 22.22 -2.77 10.78
C VAL A 279 20.82 -3.28 11.11
N LEU A 280 19.79 -2.47 10.89
CA LEU A 280 18.43 -2.80 11.25
C LEU A 280 17.66 -3.36 10.05
N GLN A 281 17.01 -4.51 10.24
CA GLN A 281 15.97 -4.96 9.33
C GLN A 281 14.69 -4.17 9.58
N VAL A 282 14.68 -2.94 9.05
CA VAL A 282 13.61 -1.95 9.26
C VAL A 282 12.24 -2.51 8.86
N GLY A 283 12.17 -3.31 7.79
CA GLY A 283 10.92 -3.88 7.29
C GLY A 283 10.19 -4.80 8.28
N THR A 284 10.88 -5.41 9.25
CA THR A 284 10.27 -6.36 10.21
C THR A 284 10.18 -5.81 11.63
N MET A 285 10.93 -4.76 11.96
CA MET A 285 11.03 -4.22 13.33
C MET A 285 10.47 -2.80 13.51
N PHE A 286 9.97 -2.18 12.43
CA PHE A 286 9.38 -0.83 12.49
C PHE A 286 7.85 -0.89 12.41
N PRO A 287 7.11 0.01 13.05
CA PRO A 287 7.57 1.11 13.91
C PRO A 287 7.82 0.63 15.35
N GLY A 288 8.19 1.55 16.23
CA GLY A 288 8.37 1.28 17.66
C GLY A 288 9.68 1.88 18.16
N TYR A 289 10.21 1.32 19.25
CA TYR A 289 11.43 1.86 19.88
C TYR A 289 12.64 1.83 18.95
N VAL A 290 12.68 0.94 17.95
CA VAL A 290 13.78 0.86 16.97
C VAL A 290 13.86 2.12 16.11
N ALA A 291 12.73 2.74 15.78
CA ALA A 291 12.66 4.00 15.04
C ALA A 291 13.20 5.20 15.85
N LEU A 292 13.51 5.05 17.14
CA LEU A 292 14.26 6.06 17.90
C LEU A 292 15.65 6.29 17.32
N TRP A 293 16.27 5.28 16.69
CA TRP A 293 17.61 5.43 16.13
C TRP A 293 17.69 6.51 15.03
N PRO A 294 16.96 6.40 13.91
CA PRO A 294 17.04 7.41 12.85
C PRO A 294 16.51 8.77 13.30
N THR A 295 15.50 8.79 14.18
CA THR A 295 14.91 10.03 14.69
C THR A 295 15.84 10.78 15.65
N LEU A 296 16.54 10.09 16.55
CA LEU A 296 17.57 10.69 17.41
C LEU A 296 18.79 11.14 16.59
N SER A 297 19.14 10.40 15.54
CA SER A 297 20.19 10.81 14.59
C SER A 297 19.86 12.16 13.94
N ALA A 298 18.60 12.36 13.53
CA ALA A 298 18.11 13.64 13.04
C ALA A 298 18.16 14.73 14.12
N VAL A 299 17.74 14.42 15.36
CA VAL A 299 17.80 15.35 16.50
C VAL A 299 19.25 15.81 16.76
N PHE A 300 20.23 14.91 16.70
CA PHE A 300 21.64 15.26 16.89
C PHE A 300 22.16 16.21 15.79
N VAL A 301 21.80 15.98 14.53
CA VAL A 301 22.14 16.89 13.42
C VAL A 301 21.49 18.27 13.63
N LEU A 302 20.22 18.31 14.04
CA LEU A 302 19.49 19.56 14.28
C LEU A 302 20.04 20.34 15.49
N LEU A 303 20.43 19.65 16.56
CA LEU A 303 21.08 20.23 17.75
C LEU A 303 22.50 20.74 17.44
N ALA A 304 23.24 20.05 16.56
CA ALA A 304 24.54 20.50 16.11
C ALA A 304 24.43 21.88 15.46
N GLY A 305 23.46 22.11 14.56
CA GLY A 305 23.25 23.39 13.86
C GLY A 305 24.51 23.94 13.19
N ALA A 306 24.55 25.24 12.88
CA ALA A 306 25.74 25.89 12.31
C ALA A 306 26.88 26.00 13.34
N THR A 307 27.96 25.23 13.16
CA THR A 307 29.10 25.16 14.10
C THR A 307 30.24 26.12 13.75
N ASP A 308 30.16 26.75 12.58
CA ASP A 308 31.20 27.59 11.95
C ASP A 308 32.56 26.88 11.84
N SER A 309 32.60 25.54 11.96
CA SER A 309 33.81 24.73 11.97
C SER A 309 34.11 24.15 10.59
N LYS A 310 35.40 24.08 10.24
CA LYS A 310 35.83 23.42 9.00
C LYS A 310 35.60 21.90 9.00
N ILE A 311 35.57 21.29 10.18
CA ILE A 311 35.38 19.84 10.38
C ILE A 311 33.95 19.48 10.79
N GLY A 312 33.04 20.46 10.90
CA GLY A 312 31.67 20.21 11.30
C GLY A 312 30.87 19.52 10.20
N ALA A 313 29.98 18.58 10.59
CA ALA A 313 29.08 17.92 9.65
C ALA A 313 28.15 18.92 8.93
N ASP A 314 27.86 20.07 9.55
CA ASP A 314 27.09 21.17 8.97
C ASP A 314 27.72 21.74 7.70
N ARG A 315 29.05 21.79 7.60
CA ARG A 315 29.75 22.25 6.38
C ARG A 315 29.58 21.26 5.22
N TRP A 316 29.62 19.96 5.51
CA TRP A 316 29.38 18.93 4.50
C TRP A 316 27.91 18.94 4.05
N LEU A 317 26.97 18.99 5.00
CA LEU A 317 25.53 19.08 4.74
C LEU A 317 25.13 20.36 3.97
N SER A 318 25.86 21.47 4.17
CA SER A 318 25.65 22.73 3.45
C SER A 318 26.44 22.81 2.13
N SER A 319 26.88 21.68 1.58
CA SER A 319 27.54 21.65 0.28
C SER A 319 26.50 21.84 -0.84
N ARG A 320 26.90 22.51 -1.93
CA ARG A 320 26.02 22.78 -3.08
C ARG A 320 25.32 21.53 -3.65
N PRO A 321 25.97 20.36 -3.78
CA PRO A 321 25.29 19.15 -4.26
C PRO A 321 24.20 18.67 -3.32
N LEU A 322 24.45 18.66 -2.00
CA LEU A 322 23.45 18.26 -1.02
C LEU A 322 22.33 19.29 -0.90
N GLU A 323 22.61 20.58 -1.01
CA GLU A 323 21.55 21.60 -1.10
C GLU A 323 20.67 21.40 -2.34
N PHE A 324 21.27 21.10 -3.50
CA PHE A 324 20.54 20.82 -4.74
C PHE A 324 19.61 19.61 -4.57
N ILE A 325 20.14 18.48 -4.10
CA ILE A 325 19.34 17.27 -3.82
C ILE A 325 18.27 17.56 -2.77
N GLY A 326 18.60 18.33 -1.74
CA GLY A 326 17.66 18.75 -0.69
C GLY A 326 16.50 19.57 -1.22
N ASN A 327 16.76 20.44 -2.21
CA ASN A 327 15.73 21.24 -2.89
C ASN A 327 14.78 20.35 -3.71
N ILE A 328 15.31 19.40 -4.48
CA ILE A 328 14.50 18.48 -5.29
C ILE A 328 13.99 17.24 -4.53
N SER A 329 14.34 17.09 -3.24
CA SER A 329 14.07 15.87 -2.45
C SER A 329 12.61 15.43 -2.44
N TYR A 330 11.67 16.38 -2.52
CA TYR A 330 10.25 16.06 -2.62
C TYR A 330 9.92 15.40 -3.96
N ALA A 331 10.28 16.03 -5.08
CA ALA A 331 10.06 15.46 -6.41
C ALA A 331 10.84 14.15 -6.62
N LEU A 332 12.05 14.02 -6.07
CA LEU A 332 12.83 12.78 -6.11
C LEU A 332 12.13 11.66 -5.35
N TYR A 333 11.56 11.96 -4.18
CA TYR A 333 10.76 10.99 -3.44
C TYR A 333 9.53 10.55 -4.23
N LEU A 334 8.89 11.43 -5.01
CA LEU A 334 7.73 11.06 -5.84
C LEU A 334 8.08 10.14 -7.01
N TRP A 335 9.24 10.33 -7.65
CA TRP A 335 9.60 9.59 -8.88
C TRP A 335 10.36 8.29 -8.65
N HIS A 336 11.14 8.16 -7.57
CA HIS A 336 12.03 7.02 -7.41
C HIS A 336 11.31 5.67 -7.29
N TRP A 337 10.15 5.66 -6.65
CA TRP A 337 9.37 4.45 -6.38
C TRP A 337 8.58 3.95 -7.59
N PRO A 338 7.75 4.76 -8.28
CA PRO A 338 6.99 4.27 -9.44
C PRO A 338 7.91 3.76 -10.55
N LEU A 339 9.05 4.42 -10.79
CA LEU A 339 10.04 3.93 -11.77
C LEU A 339 10.58 2.56 -11.39
N LEU A 340 10.87 2.35 -10.10
CA LEU A 340 11.34 1.06 -9.61
C LEU A 340 10.25 -0.01 -9.75
N VAL A 341 9.05 0.23 -9.20
CA VAL A 341 7.97 -0.77 -9.18
C VAL A 341 7.53 -1.15 -10.59
N ILE A 342 7.35 -0.19 -11.48
CA ILE A 342 6.97 -0.48 -12.87
C ILE A 342 8.09 -1.25 -13.58
N TYR A 343 9.36 -0.90 -13.34
CA TYR A 343 10.48 -1.66 -13.90
C TYR A 343 10.52 -3.11 -13.39
N LEU A 344 10.29 -3.34 -12.10
CA LEU A 344 10.24 -4.69 -11.53
C LEU A 344 9.09 -5.49 -12.14
N ALA A 345 7.89 -4.89 -12.23
CA ALA A 345 6.71 -5.53 -12.79
C ALA A 345 6.89 -5.92 -14.27
N VAL A 346 7.44 -5.02 -15.09
CA VAL A 346 7.65 -5.27 -16.54
C VAL A 346 8.72 -6.33 -16.82
N ASN A 347 9.65 -6.54 -15.90
CA ASN A 347 10.78 -7.45 -16.12
C ASN A 347 10.67 -8.75 -15.32
N GLY A 348 9.57 -8.98 -14.57
CA GLY A 348 9.39 -10.19 -13.76
C GLY A 348 10.49 -10.43 -12.71
N ILE A 349 11.17 -9.38 -12.25
CA ILE A 349 12.34 -9.49 -11.35
C ILE A 349 12.07 -8.91 -9.96
N ALA A 350 12.64 -9.53 -8.93
CA ALA A 350 12.51 -9.07 -7.55
C ALA A 350 13.43 -7.86 -7.22
N LYS A 351 14.51 -7.66 -7.97
CA LYS A 351 15.47 -6.56 -7.74
C LYS A 351 16.24 -6.19 -9.02
N PRO A 352 16.54 -4.90 -9.24
CA PRO A 352 17.39 -4.49 -10.34
C PRO A 352 18.85 -4.87 -10.05
N ASP A 353 19.63 -5.06 -11.11
CA ASP A 353 21.09 -5.11 -11.00
C ASP A 353 21.67 -3.70 -10.77
N TRP A 354 22.99 -3.60 -10.62
CA TRP A 354 23.65 -2.33 -10.37
C TRP A 354 23.50 -1.32 -11.51
N LEU A 355 23.49 -1.80 -12.76
CA LEU A 355 23.38 -0.94 -13.94
C LEU A 355 21.96 -0.39 -14.07
N ALA A 356 20.95 -1.27 -14.08
CA ALA A 356 19.54 -0.92 -14.09
C ALA A 356 19.20 0.00 -12.92
N GLY A 357 19.64 -0.31 -11.71
CA GLY A 357 19.43 0.55 -10.55
C GLY A 357 20.06 1.94 -10.70
N SER A 358 21.26 2.04 -11.29
CA SER A 358 21.90 3.33 -11.57
C SER A 358 21.13 4.15 -12.61
N VAL A 359 20.61 3.48 -13.65
CA VAL A 359 19.76 4.11 -14.68
C VAL A 359 18.45 4.61 -14.07
N LEU A 360 17.79 3.81 -13.23
CA LEU A 360 16.55 4.18 -12.54
C LEU A 360 16.75 5.40 -11.63
N ILE A 361 17.85 5.44 -10.86
CA ILE A 361 18.18 6.59 -10.01
C ILE A 361 18.47 7.83 -10.87
N GLY A 362 19.21 7.67 -11.98
CA GLY A 362 19.47 8.75 -12.93
C GLY A 362 18.19 9.31 -13.55
N ALA A 363 17.27 8.44 -13.96
CA ALA A 363 15.96 8.81 -14.49
C ALA A 363 15.10 9.53 -13.43
N ALA A 364 15.07 9.02 -12.19
CA ALA A 364 14.36 9.64 -11.07
C ALA A 364 14.90 11.05 -10.78
N LEU A 365 16.23 11.23 -10.78
CA LEU A 365 16.87 12.54 -10.60
C LEU A 365 16.53 13.51 -11.73
N LEU A 366 16.55 13.05 -12.98
CA LEU A 366 16.20 13.86 -14.14
C LEU A 366 14.74 14.32 -14.08
N LEU A 367 13.82 13.38 -13.87
CA LEU A 367 12.39 13.66 -13.77
C LEU A 367 12.08 14.55 -12.56
N ALA A 368 12.70 14.30 -11.41
CA ALA A 368 12.58 15.17 -10.24
C ALA A 368 13.04 16.60 -10.51
N THR A 369 14.16 16.76 -11.24
CA THR A 369 14.69 18.07 -11.62
C THR A 369 13.73 18.79 -12.57
N ILE A 370 13.20 18.10 -13.58
CA ILE A 370 12.21 18.63 -14.52
C ILE A 370 10.94 19.03 -13.79
N THR A 371 10.39 18.18 -12.92
CA THR A 371 9.18 18.48 -12.14
C THR A 371 9.42 19.65 -11.18
N TYR A 372 10.58 19.73 -10.53
CA TYR A 372 10.91 20.80 -9.61
C TYR A 372 10.95 22.17 -10.32
N TYR A 373 11.72 22.29 -11.41
CA TYR A 373 11.87 23.56 -12.13
C TYR A 373 10.71 23.89 -13.06
N GLY A 374 10.04 22.87 -13.62
CA GLY A 374 8.93 23.02 -14.56
C GLY A 374 7.56 23.17 -13.91
N VAL A 375 7.35 22.59 -12.73
CA VAL A 375 6.03 22.55 -12.07
C VAL A 375 6.08 23.17 -10.68
N GLU A 376 6.91 22.65 -9.78
CA GLU A 376 6.89 23.05 -8.36
C GLU A 376 7.28 24.52 -8.17
N GLU A 377 8.45 24.92 -8.68
CA GLU A 377 8.99 26.26 -8.48
C GLU A 377 8.15 27.36 -9.16
N PRO A 378 7.70 27.21 -10.42
CA PRO A 378 6.82 28.18 -11.05
C PRO A 378 5.51 28.40 -10.28
N VAL A 379 4.85 27.32 -9.83
CA VAL A 379 3.60 27.42 -9.07
C VAL A 379 3.87 28.04 -7.70
N ARG A 380 4.96 27.67 -7.02
CA ARG A 380 5.38 28.26 -5.74
C ARG A 380 5.60 29.77 -5.84
N ARG A 381 6.29 30.23 -6.89
CA ARG A 381 6.60 31.66 -7.14
C ARG A 381 5.43 32.46 -7.72
N SER A 382 4.41 31.79 -8.25
CA SER A 382 3.23 32.46 -8.83
C SER A 382 2.48 33.35 -7.82
N LYS A 383 1.72 34.32 -8.32
CA LYS A 383 0.83 35.17 -7.49
C LYS A 383 -0.49 34.49 -7.10
N ILE A 384 -0.70 33.23 -7.48
CA ILE A 384 -1.88 32.43 -7.10
C ILE A 384 -1.95 32.38 -5.57
N GLY A 385 -3.12 32.68 -4.98
CA GLY A 385 -3.31 32.64 -3.53
C GLY A 385 -2.62 33.76 -2.72
N VAL A 386 -1.83 34.64 -3.34
CA VAL A 386 -1.11 35.72 -2.64
C VAL A 386 -2.04 36.89 -2.34
N VAL A 387 -2.86 37.29 -3.31
CA VAL A 387 -3.83 38.41 -3.16
C VAL A 387 -5.16 37.92 -2.58
N ARG A 388 -5.62 36.74 -3.04
CA ARG A 388 -6.87 36.11 -2.58
C ARG A 388 -6.60 34.63 -2.26
N PRO A 389 -6.53 34.23 -0.97
CA PRO A 389 -6.19 32.86 -0.58
C PRO A 389 -7.04 31.79 -1.24
N TRP A 390 -8.34 32.04 -1.46
CA TRP A 390 -9.28 31.09 -2.09
C TRP A 390 -8.82 30.59 -3.47
N ARG A 391 -8.07 31.40 -4.24
CA ARG A 391 -7.58 30.99 -5.57
C ARG A 391 -6.58 29.83 -5.51
N ALA A 392 -5.83 29.69 -4.41
CA ALA A 392 -4.96 28.52 -4.23
C ALA A 392 -5.78 27.26 -3.94
N TYR A 393 -6.89 27.38 -3.21
CA TYR A 393 -7.80 26.26 -2.98
C TYR A 393 -8.52 25.85 -4.26
N ALA A 394 -9.04 26.81 -5.03
CA ALA A 394 -9.65 26.54 -6.32
C ALA A 394 -8.69 25.83 -7.28
N PHE A 395 -7.42 26.27 -7.32
CA PHE A 395 -6.37 25.59 -8.07
C PHE A 395 -6.13 24.17 -7.56
N GLY A 396 -5.97 23.98 -6.24
CA GLY A 396 -5.78 22.65 -5.66
C GLY A 396 -6.94 21.69 -5.95
N VAL A 397 -8.18 22.17 -5.84
CA VAL A 397 -9.40 21.41 -6.17
C VAL A 397 -9.46 21.08 -7.65
N ALA A 398 -9.14 22.03 -8.54
CA ALA A 398 -9.17 21.78 -9.99
C ALA A 398 -8.20 20.68 -10.40
N VAL A 399 -6.97 20.69 -9.87
CA VAL A 399 -5.99 19.63 -10.17
C VAL A 399 -6.41 18.30 -9.53
N LEU A 400 -6.94 18.32 -8.30
CA LEU A 400 -7.44 17.10 -7.65
C LEU A 400 -8.60 16.47 -8.45
N VAL A 401 -9.56 17.27 -8.90
CA VAL A 401 -10.69 16.83 -9.74
C VAL A 401 -10.18 16.24 -11.05
N ALA A 402 -9.11 16.78 -11.64
CA ALA A 402 -8.51 16.20 -12.83
C ALA A 402 -7.92 14.80 -12.56
N VAL A 403 -7.21 14.61 -11.44
CA VAL A 403 -6.66 13.30 -11.06
C VAL A 403 -7.77 12.29 -10.76
N VAL A 404 -8.75 12.67 -9.93
CA VAL A 404 -9.87 11.80 -9.59
C VAL A 404 -10.72 11.49 -10.83
N GLY A 405 -10.97 12.48 -11.69
CA GLY A 405 -11.70 12.28 -12.93
C GLY A 405 -10.98 11.32 -13.90
N ALA A 406 -9.65 11.42 -14.02
CA ALA A 406 -8.85 10.48 -14.80
C ALA A 406 -8.88 9.06 -14.20
N ALA A 407 -8.76 8.94 -12.87
CA ALA A 407 -8.85 7.66 -12.17
C ALA A 407 -10.24 7.01 -12.35
N GLN A 408 -11.32 7.79 -12.28
CA GLN A 408 -12.69 7.30 -12.54
C GLN A 408 -12.90 6.92 -14.01
N GLY A 409 -12.31 7.68 -14.94
CA GLY A 409 -12.34 7.30 -16.36
C GLY A 409 -11.61 5.98 -16.62
N TRP A 410 -10.48 5.75 -15.95
CA TRP A 410 -9.75 4.49 -16.01
C TRP A 410 -10.54 3.34 -15.36
N GLN A 411 -11.13 3.56 -14.18
CA GLN A 411 -12.01 2.60 -13.53
C GLN A 411 -13.16 2.17 -14.45
N ALA A 412 -13.89 3.14 -15.01
CA ALA A 412 -15.02 2.87 -15.89
C ALA A 412 -14.58 2.15 -17.18
N TYR A 413 -13.42 2.51 -17.74
CA TYR A 413 -12.85 1.78 -18.88
C TYR A 413 -12.60 0.32 -18.52
N GLY A 414 -11.99 0.07 -17.35
CA GLY A 414 -11.70 -1.27 -16.88
C GLY A 414 -12.96 -2.10 -16.58
N GLU A 415 -13.95 -1.51 -15.92
CA GLU A 415 -15.24 -2.16 -15.65
C GLU A 415 -15.97 -2.55 -16.94
N ASN A 416 -15.92 -1.69 -17.97
CA ASN A 416 -16.50 -2.02 -19.28
C ASN A 416 -15.78 -3.20 -19.95
N LEU A 417 -14.45 -3.28 -19.85
CA LEU A 417 -13.67 -4.42 -20.36
C LEU A 417 -14.02 -5.72 -19.61
N ALA A 418 -14.10 -5.65 -18.27
CA ALA A 418 -14.50 -6.77 -17.42
C ALA A 418 -15.89 -7.30 -17.79
N GLN A 419 -16.86 -6.41 -17.92
CA GLN A 419 -18.25 -6.77 -18.21
C GLN A 419 -18.44 -7.28 -19.63
N ALA A 420 -17.77 -6.69 -20.63
CA ALA A 420 -17.85 -7.15 -22.01
C ALA A 420 -17.39 -8.60 -22.15
N ALA A 421 -16.26 -8.97 -21.52
CA ALA A 421 -15.73 -10.32 -21.55
C ALA A 421 -16.70 -11.37 -21.00
N VAL A 422 -17.48 -11.04 -19.96
CA VAL A 422 -18.48 -11.96 -19.38
C VAL A 422 -19.78 -11.99 -20.17
N GLN A 423 -20.24 -10.86 -20.69
CA GLN A 423 -21.50 -10.78 -21.45
C GLN A 423 -21.43 -11.43 -22.82
N GLU A 424 -20.26 -11.36 -23.46
CA GLU A 424 -20.02 -11.93 -24.78
C GLU A 424 -19.55 -13.39 -24.71
N ALA A 425 -19.35 -13.95 -23.50
CA ALA A 425 -18.87 -15.31 -23.32
C ALA A 425 -19.90 -16.35 -23.80
N GLU A 426 -19.63 -16.98 -24.93
CA GLU A 426 -20.45 -18.07 -25.44
C GLU A 426 -20.08 -19.41 -24.74
N PRO A 427 -21.05 -20.19 -24.23
CA PRO A 427 -20.76 -21.43 -23.49
C PRO A 427 -19.96 -22.49 -24.25
N ASP A 428 -20.05 -22.52 -25.59
CA ASP A 428 -19.28 -23.46 -26.43
C ASP A 428 -17.84 -22.98 -26.69
N GLN A 429 -17.59 -21.67 -26.55
CA GLN A 429 -16.26 -21.06 -26.58
C GLN A 429 -15.59 -21.09 -25.20
N HIS A 430 -16.37 -21.23 -24.13
CA HIS A 430 -15.88 -21.25 -22.75
C HIS A 430 -16.33 -22.48 -21.94
N PRO A 431 -16.11 -23.72 -22.43
CA PRO A 431 -16.60 -24.93 -21.76
C PRO A 431 -15.91 -25.22 -20.41
N GLY A 432 -14.77 -24.61 -20.10
CA GLY A 432 -14.09 -24.77 -18.83
C GLY A 432 -13.81 -26.23 -18.46
N ALA A 433 -14.12 -26.61 -17.22
CA ALA A 433 -13.94 -27.97 -16.71
C ALA A 433 -14.78 -29.05 -17.44
N LEU A 434 -15.76 -28.68 -18.28
CA LEU A 434 -16.55 -29.65 -19.03
C LEU A 434 -15.71 -30.45 -20.03
N VAL A 435 -14.63 -29.87 -20.57
CA VAL A 435 -13.71 -30.56 -21.48
C VAL A 435 -13.00 -31.73 -20.79
N MET A 436 -12.70 -31.60 -19.49
CA MET A 436 -12.02 -32.62 -18.69
C MET A 436 -12.90 -33.83 -18.38
N THR A 437 -14.23 -33.68 -18.52
CA THR A 437 -15.20 -34.72 -18.18
C THR A 437 -15.90 -35.33 -19.41
N GLY A 438 -15.53 -34.88 -20.62
CA GLY A 438 -16.23 -35.23 -21.85
C GLY A 438 -17.64 -34.62 -21.94
N GLY A 439 -17.94 -33.61 -21.12
CA GLY A 439 -19.18 -32.83 -21.22
C GLY A 439 -19.17 -31.80 -22.35
N ALA A 440 -17.98 -31.49 -22.88
CA ALA A 440 -17.74 -30.70 -24.07
C ALA A 440 -16.52 -31.27 -24.82
N GLU A 441 -16.45 -31.07 -26.13
CA GLU A 441 -15.27 -31.43 -26.92
C GLU A 441 -14.16 -30.38 -26.71
N ALA A 442 -12.95 -30.84 -26.39
CA ALA A 442 -11.78 -29.98 -26.37
C ALA A 442 -11.46 -29.51 -27.80
N ARG A 443 -11.20 -28.22 -27.96
CA ARG A 443 -10.78 -27.63 -29.24
C ARG A 443 -9.28 -27.39 -29.23
N GLU A 444 -8.65 -27.48 -30.40
CA GLU A 444 -7.23 -27.11 -30.55
C GLU A 444 -7.00 -25.61 -30.32
N SER A 445 -8.00 -24.79 -30.62
CA SER A 445 -8.02 -23.36 -30.35
C SER A 445 -9.47 -22.87 -30.15
N TYR A 446 -9.62 -21.77 -29.44
CA TYR A 446 -10.88 -21.05 -29.28
C TYR A 446 -10.79 -19.72 -30.03
N ASP A 447 -11.93 -19.25 -30.56
CA ASP A 447 -11.97 -18.01 -31.34
C ASP A 447 -12.05 -16.76 -30.45
N GLU A 448 -12.50 -16.92 -29.21
CA GLU A 448 -12.66 -15.88 -28.20
C GLU A 448 -11.50 -15.90 -27.20
N GLU A 449 -11.21 -14.74 -26.60
CA GLU A 449 -10.22 -14.66 -25.53
C GLU A 449 -10.69 -15.43 -24.30
N PRO A 450 -9.77 -16.02 -23.50
CA PRO A 450 -10.20 -16.74 -22.32
C PRO A 450 -10.94 -15.82 -21.34
N ILE A 451 -11.79 -16.40 -20.49
CA ILE A 451 -12.49 -15.69 -19.41
C ILE A 451 -12.08 -16.24 -18.03
N PRO A 452 -12.26 -15.48 -16.95
CA PRO A 452 -12.54 -14.04 -16.89
C PRO A 452 -11.39 -13.22 -17.50
N SER A 453 -11.65 -11.99 -17.92
CA SER A 453 -10.59 -11.10 -18.42
C SER A 453 -9.57 -10.78 -17.32
N MET A 454 -8.34 -10.44 -17.70
CA MET A 454 -7.24 -10.22 -16.74
C MET A 454 -7.59 -9.15 -15.71
N ILE A 455 -8.31 -8.11 -16.12
CA ILE A 455 -8.76 -7.05 -15.20
C ILE A 455 -9.81 -7.51 -14.17
N ALA A 456 -10.61 -8.52 -14.49
CA ALA A 456 -11.65 -9.04 -13.59
C ALA A 456 -11.09 -10.06 -12.57
N ILE A 457 -9.91 -10.62 -12.85
CA ILE A 457 -9.27 -11.66 -12.02
C ILE A 457 -9.30 -11.34 -10.52
N PRO A 458 -8.86 -10.16 -10.03
CA PRO A 458 -8.85 -9.88 -8.59
C PRO A 458 -10.21 -10.06 -7.90
N ASP A 459 -11.30 -9.83 -8.64
CA ASP A 459 -12.68 -9.91 -8.15
C ASP A 459 -13.31 -11.31 -8.31
N GLU A 460 -12.58 -12.28 -8.88
CA GLU A 460 -13.06 -13.65 -9.16
C GLU A 460 -13.08 -14.57 -7.93
N GLN A 461 -13.47 -14.00 -6.79
CA GLN A 461 -13.67 -14.72 -5.57
C GLN A 461 -15.10 -15.24 -5.48
N ALA A 462 -15.25 -16.55 -5.28
CA ALA A 462 -16.59 -17.12 -5.13
C ALA A 462 -17.33 -16.58 -3.89
N GLU A 463 -18.54 -16.06 -4.11
CA GLU A 463 -19.46 -15.56 -3.10
C GLU A 463 -20.84 -16.22 -3.24
N LEU A 464 -21.73 -16.02 -2.26
CA LEU A 464 -23.12 -16.50 -2.37
C LEU A 464 -23.98 -15.45 -3.06
N THR A 465 -24.61 -15.82 -4.17
CA THR A 465 -25.52 -14.92 -4.88
C THR A 465 -26.74 -14.62 -4.00
N ASN A 466 -27.01 -13.33 -3.76
CA ASN A 466 -28.09 -12.85 -2.87
C ASN A 466 -28.02 -13.41 -1.43
N GLY A 467 -26.82 -13.80 -0.97
CA GLY A 467 -26.59 -14.24 0.40
C GLY A 467 -26.71 -13.12 1.43
N THR A 468 -27.00 -13.50 2.68
CA THR A 468 -26.92 -12.58 3.84
C THR A 468 -25.81 -13.02 4.76
N CYS A 469 -24.94 -12.10 5.17
CA CYS A 469 -23.80 -12.36 6.04
C CYS A 469 -23.96 -11.65 7.39
N GLU A 470 -23.62 -12.35 8.47
CA GLU A 470 -23.58 -11.79 9.83
C GLU A 470 -22.36 -12.31 10.60
N ILE A 471 -21.79 -11.45 11.44
CA ILE A 471 -20.75 -11.87 12.40
C ILE A 471 -21.43 -12.29 13.69
N LEU A 472 -21.20 -13.54 14.11
CA LEU A 472 -21.83 -14.07 15.32
C LEU A 472 -21.32 -13.38 16.59
N PRO A 473 -22.20 -12.99 17.53
CA PRO A 473 -21.80 -12.36 18.80
C PRO A 473 -21.00 -13.28 19.72
N ARG A 474 -21.10 -14.61 19.53
CA ARG A 474 -20.52 -15.65 20.39
C ARG A 474 -19.43 -16.42 19.66
N GLY A 475 -18.30 -15.78 19.43
CA GLY A 475 -17.11 -16.41 18.85
C GLY A 475 -16.14 -15.36 18.32
N PRO A 476 -14.85 -15.68 18.17
CA PRO A 476 -13.92 -14.78 17.50
C PRO A 476 -14.32 -14.67 16.02
N GLU A 477 -14.99 -13.57 15.64
CA GLU A 477 -15.23 -13.17 14.23
C GLU A 477 -15.73 -14.33 13.34
N VAL A 478 -16.69 -15.13 13.82
CA VAL A 478 -17.30 -16.16 12.97
C VAL A 478 -18.30 -15.47 12.05
N GLU A 479 -17.88 -15.19 10.82
CA GLU A 479 -18.77 -14.74 9.74
C GLU A 479 -19.57 -15.93 9.22
N VAL A 480 -20.90 -15.76 9.18
CA VAL A 480 -21.83 -16.73 8.63
C VAL A 480 -22.60 -16.08 7.50
N CYS A 481 -22.43 -16.61 6.30
CA CYS A 481 -23.19 -16.21 5.11
C CYS A 481 -24.18 -17.31 4.74
N GLN A 482 -25.42 -16.98 4.37
CA GLN A 482 -26.42 -17.98 4.04
C GLN A 482 -27.40 -17.53 2.96
N THR A 483 -27.92 -18.49 2.20
CA THR A 483 -28.96 -18.27 1.20
C THR A 483 -30.32 -17.99 1.85
N SER A 484 -31.20 -17.27 1.16
CA SER A 484 -32.50 -16.83 1.71
C SER A 484 -33.61 -17.89 1.70
N ASN A 485 -33.40 -19.04 1.04
CA ASN A 485 -34.39 -20.10 0.81
C ASN A 485 -34.52 -21.16 1.92
N ALA A 486 -34.04 -20.88 3.14
CA ALA A 486 -33.96 -21.86 4.23
C ALA A 486 -35.27 -22.61 4.53
N ALA A 487 -36.42 -21.93 4.42
CA ALA A 487 -37.73 -22.48 4.76
C ALA A 487 -38.23 -23.54 3.75
N THR A 488 -37.81 -23.45 2.49
CA THR A 488 -38.31 -24.28 1.39
C THR A 488 -37.29 -25.27 0.87
N ALA A 489 -36.07 -25.25 1.38
CA ALA A 489 -34.95 -26.01 0.84
C ALA A 489 -35.11 -27.52 0.98
N THR A 490 -34.74 -28.25 -0.07
CA THR A 490 -34.78 -29.73 -0.13
C THR A 490 -33.62 -30.36 0.64
N LYS A 491 -32.48 -29.68 0.68
CA LYS A 491 -31.27 -30.05 1.42
C LYS A 491 -30.61 -28.82 2.03
N ARG A 492 -29.92 -29.01 3.14
CA ARG A 492 -29.15 -27.99 3.85
C ARG A 492 -27.69 -28.39 3.91
N LEU A 493 -26.83 -27.55 3.37
CA LEU A 493 -25.39 -27.76 3.34
C LEU A 493 -24.69 -26.70 4.18
N VAL A 494 -23.65 -27.10 4.89
CA VAL A 494 -22.70 -26.16 5.50
C VAL A 494 -21.35 -26.32 4.83
N ILE A 495 -20.81 -25.24 4.25
CA ILE A 495 -19.42 -25.17 3.79
C ILE A 495 -18.61 -24.46 4.86
N VAL A 496 -17.54 -25.08 5.36
CA VAL A 496 -16.74 -24.52 6.47
C VAL A 496 -15.25 -24.69 6.22
N GLY A 497 -14.49 -23.61 6.45
CA GLY A 497 -13.04 -23.62 6.39
C GLY A 497 -12.43 -22.28 6.02
N ASP A 498 -11.32 -22.34 5.31
CA ASP A 498 -10.59 -21.18 4.81
C ASP A 498 -11.06 -20.76 3.41
N SER A 499 -10.22 -20.01 2.71
CA SER A 499 -10.48 -19.51 1.37
C SER A 499 -10.56 -20.62 0.31
N HIS A 500 -9.89 -21.76 0.49
CA HIS A 500 -10.05 -22.92 -0.42
C HIS A 500 -11.45 -23.54 -0.25
N ALA A 501 -11.92 -23.69 1.00
CA ALA A 501 -13.29 -24.12 1.25
C ALA A 501 -14.30 -23.12 0.67
N GLN A 502 -14.01 -21.81 0.76
CA GLN A 502 -14.83 -20.78 0.16
C GLN A 502 -14.87 -20.87 -1.36
N SER A 503 -13.74 -21.11 -2.05
CA SER A 503 -13.70 -21.21 -3.52
C SER A 503 -14.68 -22.26 -4.06
N LEU A 504 -14.99 -23.31 -3.29
CA LEU A 504 -16.00 -24.30 -3.67
C LEU A 504 -17.38 -23.69 -3.94
N LEU A 505 -17.69 -22.51 -3.38
CA LEU A 505 -18.95 -21.83 -3.62
C LEU A 505 -19.25 -21.63 -5.09
N GLY A 506 -18.25 -21.37 -5.93
CA GLY A 506 -18.50 -21.20 -7.37
C GLY A 506 -19.18 -22.43 -8.00
N ALA A 507 -18.94 -23.65 -7.47
CA ALA A 507 -19.57 -24.86 -7.95
C ALA A 507 -20.92 -25.15 -7.27
N PHE A 508 -21.10 -24.68 -6.03
CA PHE A 508 -22.30 -24.96 -5.24
C PHE A 508 -23.38 -23.88 -5.35
N ASP A 509 -23.03 -22.62 -5.60
CA ASP A 509 -23.97 -21.50 -5.74
C ASP A 509 -24.97 -21.73 -6.89
N PRO A 510 -24.56 -22.18 -8.10
CA PRO A 510 -25.51 -22.54 -9.16
C PRO A 510 -26.48 -23.66 -8.77
N LEU A 511 -26.14 -24.48 -7.77
CA LEU A 511 -26.99 -25.58 -7.29
C LEU A 511 -28.07 -25.11 -6.29
N VAL A 512 -27.95 -23.90 -5.74
CA VAL A 512 -28.94 -23.31 -4.83
C VAL A 512 -30.30 -23.24 -5.50
N GLU A 513 -30.38 -22.63 -6.69
CA GLU A 513 -31.62 -22.53 -7.45
C GLU A 513 -31.98 -23.86 -8.10
N LYS A 514 -31.02 -24.51 -8.78
CA LYS A 514 -31.25 -25.74 -9.55
C LYS A 514 -31.81 -26.89 -8.71
N ASN A 515 -31.29 -27.09 -7.51
CA ASN A 515 -31.71 -28.17 -6.61
C ASN A 515 -32.56 -27.70 -5.44
N ASN A 516 -32.82 -26.39 -5.32
CA ASN A 516 -33.44 -25.76 -4.16
C ASN A 516 -32.69 -26.16 -2.86
N TRP A 517 -31.37 -26.01 -2.87
CA TRP A 517 -30.50 -26.25 -1.72
C TRP A 517 -30.34 -24.98 -0.89
N HIS A 518 -30.25 -25.12 0.43
CA HIS A 518 -29.87 -24.04 1.32
C HIS A 518 -28.41 -24.20 1.71
N ILE A 519 -27.60 -23.18 1.44
CA ILE A 519 -26.17 -23.19 1.75
C ILE A 519 -25.91 -22.19 2.86
N THR A 520 -25.22 -22.65 3.89
CA THR A 520 -24.59 -21.80 4.91
C THR A 520 -23.08 -21.93 4.77
N VAL A 521 -22.38 -20.80 4.78
CA VAL A 521 -20.92 -20.71 4.71
C VAL A 521 -20.42 -20.15 6.01
N MET A 522 -19.46 -20.84 6.61
CA MET A 522 -18.75 -20.38 7.79
C MET A 522 -17.28 -20.32 7.43
N ARG A 523 -16.80 -19.14 7.04
CA ARG A 523 -15.45 -18.97 6.50
C ARG A 523 -14.57 -18.18 7.45
N ARG A 524 -13.28 -18.53 7.45
CA ARG A 524 -12.23 -17.67 7.97
C ARG A 524 -10.95 -17.82 7.14
N PRO A 525 -10.56 -16.79 6.39
CA PRO A 525 -9.39 -16.87 5.53
C PRO A 525 -8.12 -17.31 6.29
N GLY A 526 -7.38 -18.24 5.69
CA GLY A 526 -6.18 -18.83 6.27
C GLY A 526 -6.40 -19.71 7.51
N CYS A 527 -7.63 -20.10 7.83
CA CYS A 527 -7.94 -21.03 8.92
C CYS A 527 -8.69 -22.28 8.40
N PRO A 528 -7.98 -23.30 7.90
CA PRO A 528 -8.57 -24.58 7.51
C PRO A 528 -9.38 -25.18 8.67
N PHE A 529 -10.41 -25.97 8.36
CA PHE A 529 -11.26 -26.62 9.37
C PHE A 529 -10.52 -27.74 10.11
N SER A 530 -9.75 -27.35 11.14
CA SER A 530 -8.81 -28.19 11.87
C SER A 530 -8.81 -27.84 13.36
N VAL A 531 -8.51 -28.82 14.24
CA VAL A 531 -8.24 -28.51 15.66
C VAL A 531 -6.91 -27.79 15.88
N ASN A 532 -6.03 -27.77 14.88
CA ASN A 532 -4.74 -27.10 14.90
C ASN A 532 -4.71 -25.90 13.93
N SER A 533 -3.73 -25.01 14.06
CA SER A 533 -3.44 -24.04 13.00
C SER A 533 -2.43 -24.65 12.01
N GLU A 534 -2.94 -25.15 10.88
CA GLU A 534 -2.12 -25.84 9.88
C GLU A 534 -1.20 -24.89 9.09
N LEU A 535 -1.62 -23.63 8.92
CA LEU A 535 -0.85 -22.59 8.21
C LEU A 535 0.16 -21.89 9.11
N PHE A 536 -0.26 -21.54 10.32
CA PHE A 536 0.49 -20.70 11.23
C PHE A 536 0.50 -21.34 12.61
N PRO A 537 1.45 -22.25 12.93
CA PRO A 537 1.42 -23.04 14.16
C PRO A 537 1.22 -22.25 15.46
N ASN A 538 1.62 -20.97 15.48
CA ASN A 538 1.49 -20.07 16.64
C ASN A 538 0.20 -19.21 16.63
N ARG A 539 -0.65 -19.31 15.60
CA ARG A 539 -1.89 -18.52 15.45
C ARG A 539 -3.03 -19.20 16.23
N THR A 540 -3.13 -18.85 17.51
CA THR A 540 -4.20 -19.32 18.41
C THR A 540 -5.60 -18.90 17.97
N SER A 541 -5.71 -17.82 17.18
CA SER A 541 -6.99 -17.33 16.69
C SER A 541 -7.71 -18.35 15.79
N CYS A 542 -7.00 -19.06 14.89
CA CYS A 542 -7.62 -20.11 14.07
C CYS A 542 -8.16 -21.26 14.93
N VAL A 543 -7.41 -21.68 15.95
CA VAL A 543 -7.85 -22.73 16.88
C VAL A 543 -9.11 -22.29 17.64
N ALA A 544 -9.15 -21.04 18.09
CA ALA A 544 -10.32 -20.48 18.78
C ALA A 544 -11.57 -20.41 17.87
N TRP A 545 -11.39 -20.01 16.60
CA TRP A 545 -12.47 -19.98 15.61
C TRP A 545 -12.98 -21.38 15.26
N ASN A 546 -12.08 -22.33 14.99
CA ASN A 546 -12.43 -23.72 14.72
C ASN A 546 -13.15 -24.40 15.89
N LYS A 547 -12.86 -23.97 17.13
CA LYS A 547 -13.60 -24.41 18.31
C LYS A 547 -15.00 -23.80 18.38
N ALA A 548 -15.15 -22.53 18.01
CA ALA A 548 -16.41 -21.80 18.06
C ALA A 548 -17.41 -22.21 16.95
N VAL A 549 -16.92 -22.59 15.77
CA VAL A 549 -17.78 -22.91 14.62
C VAL A 549 -18.49 -24.27 14.74
N VAL A 550 -17.90 -25.26 15.44
CA VAL A 550 -18.50 -26.61 15.53
C VAL A 550 -19.88 -26.64 16.19
N PRO A 551 -20.11 -25.99 17.35
CA PRO A 551 -21.45 -25.90 17.93
C PRO A 551 -22.49 -25.28 16.98
N GLU A 552 -22.10 -24.26 16.20
CA GLU A 552 -22.98 -23.59 15.24
C GLU A 552 -23.40 -24.54 14.10
N ILE A 553 -22.47 -25.36 13.60
CA ILE A 553 -22.76 -26.41 12.61
C ILE A 553 -23.74 -27.44 13.21
N ILE A 554 -23.48 -27.91 14.43
CA ILE A 554 -24.30 -28.92 15.11
C ILE A 554 -25.72 -28.39 15.35
N GLN A 555 -25.85 -27.14 15.77
CA GLN A 555 -27.15 -26.51 16.02
C GLN A 555 -28.02 -26.42 14.76
N ARG A 556 -27.41 -26.16 13.60
CA ARG A 556 -28.10 -26.02 12.31
C ARG A 556 -28.59 -27.34 11.73
N ARG A 557 -28.01 -28.47 12.15
CA ARG A 557 -28.37 -29.83 11.68
C ARG A 557 -28.41 -29.93 10.14
N PRO A 558 -27.31 -29.64 9.43
CA PRO A 558 -27.28 -29.77 7.97
C PRO A 558 -27.38 -31.24 7.53
N ASP A 559 -27.84 -31.45 6.29
CA ASP A 559 -27.82 -32.76 5.64
C ASP A 559 -26.40 -33.21 5.29
N ALA A 560 -25.46 -32.28 5.07
CA ALA A 560 -24.03 -32.56 4.97
C ALA A 560 -23.16 -31.33 5.27
N VAL A 561 -21.93 -31.58 5.72
CA VAL A 561 -20.89 -30.56 5.91
C VAL A 561 -19.81 -30.76 4.85
N ILE A 562 -19.54 -29.72 4.07
CA ILE A 562 -18.53 -29.69 3.02
C ILE A 562 -17.25 -29.04 3.57
N VAL A 563 -16.12 -29.73 3.42
CA VAL A 563 -14.81 -29.33 3.98
C VAL A 563 -13.68 -29.68 3.01
N MET A 564 -12.53 -29.04 3.18
CA MET A 564 -11.29 -29.50 2.53
C MET A 564 -10.79 -30.80 3.16
N GLY A 565 -10.32 -31.72 2.32
CA GLY A 565 -9.95 -33.10 2.66
C GLY A 565 -8.47 -33.41 2.57
N THR A 566 -7.70 -32.62 1.83
CA THR A 566 -6.23 -32.69 1.80
C THR A 566 -5.63 -31.30 1.95
N TYR A 567 -4.32 -31.21 2.03
CA TYR A 567 -3.59 -29.96 2.21
C TYR A 567 -2.18 -30.08 1.61
N GLN A 568 -1.56 -28.95 1.27
CA GLN A 568 -0.18 -28.86 0.72
C GLN A 568 0.01 -29.53 -0.65
N VAL A 569 -0.95 -29.36 -1.56
CA VAL A 569 -0.78 -29.69 -2.99
C VAL A 569 0.13 -28.64 -3.63
N ARG A 570 1.44 -28.69 -3.36
CA ARG A 570 2.42 -27.64 -3.71
C ARG A 570 3.78 -28.24 -4.05
N PRO A 571 4.55 -27.70 -5.02
CA PRO A 571 5.89 -28.19 -5.30
C PRO A 571 6.80 -28.13 -4.07
N GLY A 572 7.63 -29.16 -3.90
CA GLY A 572 8.56 -29.27 -2.78
C GLY A 572 7.93 -29.62 -1.42
N LEU A 573 6.60 -29.67 -1.32
CA LEU A 573 5.88 -30.18 -0.16
C LEU A 573 5.09 -31.44 -0.56
N ARG A 574 4.82 -32.30 0.41
CA ARG A 574 3.99 -33.49 0.18
C ARG A 574 2.55 -33.18 0.54
N GLU A 575 1.64 -33.40 -0.41
CA GLU A 575 0.21 -33.43 -0.14
C GLU A 575 -0.08 -34.41 1.01
N ARG A 576 -0.89 -33.96 1.98
CA ARG A 576 -1.20 -34.73 3.18
C ARG A 576 -2.65 -34.57 3.60
N LEU A 577 -3.13 -35.52 4.42
CA LEU A 577 -4.34 -35.40 5.22
C LEU A 577 -3.93 -35.01 6.65
N PRO A 578 -4.18 -33.77 7.11
CA PRO A 578 -3.83 -33.35 8.46
C PRO A 578 -4.59 -34.14 9.54
N GLU A 579 -3.92 -34.53 10.62
CA GLU A 579 -4.58 -35.18 11.78
C GLU A 579 -5.63 -34.25 12.41
N GLY A 580 -5.38 -32.94 12.36
CA GLY A 580 -6.30 -31.96 12.91
C GLY A 580 -7.64 -31.90 12.17
N PHE A 581 -7.68 -32.24 10.87
CA PHE A 581 -8.93 -32.36 10.09
C PHE A 581 -9.74 -33.54 10.61
N ILE A 582 -9.11 -34.71 10.74
CA ILE A 582 -9.75 -35.95 11.22
C ILE A 582 -10.32 -35.76 12.63
N ALA A 583 -9.56 -35.14 13.53
CA ALA A 583 -10.00 -34.83 14.87
C ALA A 583 -11.23 -33.90 14.87
N GLN A 584 -11.30 -32.96 13.94
CA GLN A 584 -12.43 -32.07 13.78
C GLN A 584 -13.67 -32.79 13.21
N TRP A 585 -13.48 -33.65 12.20
CA TRP A 585 -14.56 -34.46 11.62
C TRP A 585 -15.15 -35.46 12.62
N ARG A 586 -14.34 -35.96 13.57
CA ARG A 586 -14.82 -36.84 14.65
C ARG A 586 -15.86 -36.16 15.54
N LYS A 587 -15.74 -34.84 15.77
CA LYS A 587 -16.77 -34.07 16.50
C LYS A 587 -18.09 -34.02 15.73
N LEU A 588 -18.04 -33.94 14.40
CA LEU A 588 -19.22 -33.98 13.55
C LEU A 588 -19.83 -35.39 13.48
N TYR A 589 -18.98 -36.42 13.52
CA TYR A 589 -19.41 -37.83 13.62
C TYR A 589 -20.19 -38.10 14.90
N GLU A 590 -19.71 -37.61 16.05
CA GLU A 590 -20.40 -37.73 17.34
C GLU A 590 -21.79 -37.05 17.34
N ALA A 591 -21.98 -36.04 16.47
CA ALA A 591 -23.26 -35.37 16.25
C ALA A 591 -24.14 -36.02 15.15
N ASN A 592 -23.69 -37.13 14.56
CA ASN A 592 -24.32 -37.82 13.43
C ASN A 592 -24.50 -36.95 12.18
N LEU A 593 -23.53 -36.08 11.88
CA LEU A 593 -23.55 -35.24 10.68
C LEU A 593 -22.69 -35.83 9.56
N PRO A 594 -23.20 -36.02 8.34
CA PRO A 594 -22.41 -36.44 7.19
C PRO A 594 -21.35 -35.39 6.82
N VAL A 595 -20.17 -35.84 6.39
CA VAL A 595 -19.07 -34.96 5.96
C VAL A 595 -18.63 -35.34 4.55
N VAL A 596 -18.58 -34.37 3.64
CA VAL A 596 -17.95 -34.51 2.33
C VAL A 596 -16.63 -33.75 2.34
N ALA A 597 -15.53 -34.50 2.29
CA ALA A 597 -14.18 -33.96 2.28
C ALA A 597 -13.65 -33.90 0.84
N ILE A 598 -13.41 -32.70 0.33
CA ILE A 598 -12.97 -32.47 -1.05
C ILE A 598 -11.45 -32.41 -1.11
N ARG A 599 -10.83 -33.19 -2.00
CA ARG A 599 -9.38 -33.11 -2.23
C ARG A 599 -9.00 -31.71 -2.71
N ASP A 600 -7.97 -31.16 -2.11
CA ASP A 600 -7.54 -29.77 -2.33
C ASP A 600 -6.99 -29.55 -3.74
N ASN A 601 -7.03 -28.30 -4.21
CA ASN A 601 -6.54 -27.90 -5.53
C ASN A 601 -5.03 -27.52 -5.48
N PRO A 602 -4.36 -27.42 -6.64
CA PRO A 602 -2.94 -27.06 -6.70
C PRO A 602 -2.61 -25.67 -6.16
N ARG A 603 -1.39 -25.53 -5.64
CA ARG A 603 -0.79 -24.26 -5.18
C ARG A 603 0.59 -24.09 -5.81
N TYR A 604 0.82 -22.94 -6.41
CA TYR A 604 2.07 -22.55 -7.05
C TYR A 604 2.92 -21.68 -6.12
N THR A 605 4.14 -21.40 -6.57
CA THR A 605 5.07 -20.45 -5.94
C THR A 605 5.14 -19.12 -6.68
N TYR A 606 4.29 -18.95 -7.70
CA TYR A 606 4.20 -17.80 -8.58
C TYR A 606 2.71 -17.47 -8.83
N GLN A 607 2.42 -16.24 -9.23
CA GLN A 607 1.08 -15.84 -9.64
C GLN A 607 0.76 -16.44 -11.00
N SER A 608 -0.22 -17.36 -11.07
CA SER A 608 -0.51 -18.11 -12.29
C SER A 608 -0.97 -17.22 -13.44
N THR A 609 -1.76 -16.18 -13.16
CA THR A 609 -2.28 -15.24 -14.15
C THR A 609 -1.21 -14.30 -14.69
N GLU A 610 -0.37 -13.76 -13.80
CA GLU A 610 0.78 -12.93 -14.21
C GLU A 610 1.76 -13.71 -15.09
N CYS A 611 2.03 -14.98 -14.75
CA CYS A 611 2.87 -15.85 -15.57
C CYS A 611 2.31 -16.00 -16.99
N VAL A 612 1.00 -16.28 -17.10
CA VAL A 612 0.33 -16.45 -18.40
C VAL A 612 0.35 -15.17 -19.23
N GLU A 613 0.22 -14.01 -18.61
CA GLU A 613 0.27 -12.72 -19.31
C GLU A 613 1.68 -12.39 -19.79
N GLU A 614 2.71 -12.74 -19.01
CA GLU A 614 4.12 -12.47 -19.34
C GLU A 614 4.68 -13.45 -20.37
N HIS A 615 4.40 -14.75 -20.21
CA HIS A 615 5.04 -15.82 -20.97
C HIS A 615 4.11 -16.52 -21.97
N GLY A 616 2.79 -16.38 -21.79
CA GLY A 616 1.77 -17.13 -22.53
C GLY A 616 1.31 -18.39 -21.79
N ALA A 617 0.10 -18.86 -22.12
CA ALA A 617 -0.55 -19.97 -21.41
C ALA A 617 0.15 -21.33 -21.60
N ASP A 618 0.84 -21.51 -22.73
CA ASP A 618 1.53 -22.76 -23.08
C ASP A 618 2.98 -22.79 -22.61
N ASP A 619 3.47 -21.75 -21.94
CA ASP A 619 4.85 -21.71 -21.45
C ASP A 619 5.06 -22.74 -20.32
N PRO A 620 6.09 -23.61 -20.40
CA PRO A 620 6.38 -24.59 -19.35
C PRO A 620 6.57 -24.02 -17.95
N GLU A 621 6.96 -22.74 -17.81
CA GLU A 621 7.09 -22.09 -16.50
C GLU A 621 5.73 -21.87 -15.83
N CYS A 622 4.66 -21.68 -16.62
CA CYS A 622 3.29 -21.47 -16.15
C CYS A 622 2.47 -22.77 -16.02
N ILE A 623 3.01 -23.90 -16.49
CA ILE A 623 2.34 -25.20 -16.46
C ILE A 623 2.81 -26.02 -15.25
N GLY A 624 1.87 -26.40 -14.39
CA GLY A 624 2.16 -27.24 -13.23
C GLY A 624 2.42 -28.70 -13.59
N VAL A 625 3.50 -29.30 -13.10
CA VAL A 625 3.72 -30.75 -13.23
C VAL A 625 2.90 -31.50 -12.18
N ARG A 626 1.96 -32.36 -12.61
CA ARG A 626 1.01 -33.03 -11.71
C ARG A 626 1.69 -33.83 -10.62
N SER A 627 2.78 -34.55 -10.93
CA SER A 627 3.50 -35.39 -9.97
C SER A 627 4.28 -34.60 -8.92
N GLU A 628 4.55 -33.31 -9.16
CA GLU A 628 5.16 -32.42 -8.17
C GLU A 628 4.12 -31.79 -7.23
N LEU A 629 2.86 -31.73 -7.69
CA LEU A 629 1.75 -31.11 -6.98
C LEU A 629 0.94 -32.13 -6.16
N TYR A 630 0.48 -33.20 -6.81
CA TYR A 630 -0.39 -34.21 -6.23
C TYR A 630 0.36 -35.49 -5.88
N HIS A 631 -0.04 -36.10 -4.77
CA HIS A 631 0.34 -37.48 -4.53
C HIS A 631 -0.39 -38.41 -5.52
N ALA A 632 0.30 -39.40 -6.09
CA ALA A 632 -0.29 -40.31 -7.07
C ALA A 632 -1.50 -41.08 -6.52
N VAL A 633 -1.43 -41.45 -5.24
CA VAL A 633 -2.54 -42.05 -4.48
C VAL A 633 -3.04 -41.02 -3.46
N PRO A 634 -4.33 -40.67 -3.40
CA PRO A 634 -4.80 -39.69 -2.43
C PRO A 634 -4.39 -40.04 -0.98
N PRO A 635 -3.88 -39.09 -0.17
CA PRO A 635 -3.35 -39.36 1.18
C PRO A 635 -4.35 -39.96 2.17
N TYR A 636 -5.65 -39.88 1.88
CA TYR A 636 -6.71 -40.48 2.68
C TYR A 636 -6.97 -41.96 2.35
N GLN A 637 -6.45 -42.48 1.23
CA GLN A 637 -6.68 -43.85 0.80
C GLN A 637 -5.98 -44.84 1.74
N GLY A 638 -6.73 -45.79 2.29
CA GLY A 638 -6.21 -46.83 3.20
C GLY A 638 -6.05 -46.39 4.67
N ARG A 639 -6.42 -45.15 5.01
CA ARG A 639 -6.45 -44.65 6.40
C ARG A 639 -7.64 -45.25 7.17
N LEU A 640 -7.38 -45.90 8.30
CA LEU A 640 -8.40 -46.56 9.13
C LEU A 640 -8.97 -45.67 10.25
N ASP A 641 -8.32 -44.55 10.55
CA ASP A 641 -8.69 -43.65 11.64
C ASP A 641 -9.66 -42.53 11.23
N ILE A 642 -10.06 -42.52 9.95
CA ILE A 642 -11.06 -41.61 9.39
C ILE A 642 -12.46 -42.00 9.88
N PRO A 643 -13.25 -41.06 10.42
CA PRO A 643 -14.62 -41.33 10.86
C PRO A 643 -15.53 -41.90 9.73
N PRO A 644 -16.41 -42.88 10.03
CA PRO A 644 -17.26 -43.52 9.02
C PRO A 644 -18.30 -42.62 8.33
N ASN A 645 -18.58 -41.42 8.84
CA ASN A 645 -19.46 -40.40 8.22
C ASN A 645 -18.75 -39.56 7.14
N VAL A 646 -17.43 -39.71 6.97
CA VAL A 646 -16.67 -38.94 5.99
C VAL A 646 -16.70 -39.65 4.63
N ARG A 647 -16.95 -38.90 3.58
CA ARG A 647 -16.88 -39.35 2.19
C ARG A 647 -15.99 -38.39 1.41
N PHE A 648 -15.05 -38.93 0.65
CA PHE A 648 -14.13 -38.12 -0.14
C PHE A 648 -14.66 -37.88 -1.54
N VAL A 649 -14.48 -36.65 -2.02
CA VAL A 649 -14.68 -36.29 -3.42
C VAL A 649 -13.34 -35.77 -3.94
N ASP A 650 -12.79 -36.46 -4.94
CA ASP A 650 -11.59 -36.00 -5.65
C ASP A 650 -12.05 -35.14 -6.84
N LEU A 651 -11.47 -33.95 -7.01
CA LEU A 651 -11.68 -33.06 -8.16
C LEU A 651 -10.36 -32.80 -8.92
N SER A 652 -9.28 -33.48 -8.56
CA SER A 652 -7.93 -33.24 -9.10
C SER A 652 -7.81 -33.53 -10.60
N ASP A 653 -8.71 -34.33 -11.16
CA ASP A 653 -8.83 -34.62 -12.59
C ASP A 653 -9.52 -33.49 -13.38
N LEU A 654 -10.14 -32.53 -12.68
CA LEU A 654 -10.68 -31.32 -13.30
C LEU A 654 -9.60 -30.25 -13.42
N TYR A 655 -8.67 -30.18 -12.47
CA TYR A 655 -7.57 -29.20 -12.50
C TYR A 655 -6.36 -29.63 -13.35
N CYS A 656 -6.18 -30.93 -13.56
CA CYS A 656 -5.02 -31.47 -14.25
C CYS A 656 -5.39 -32.71 -15.05
N ASP A 657 -4.70 -32.93 -16.17
CA ASP A 657 -4.73 -34.19 -16.88
C ASP A 657 -3.83 -35.24 -16.19
N SER A 658 -3.39 -36.27 -16.91
CA SER A 658 -2.52 -37.31 -16.35
C SER A 658 -1.11 -36.83 -15.99
N TYR A 659 -0.66 -35.71 -16.54
CA TYR A 659 0.73 -35.22 -16.49
C TYR A 659 0.86 -33.79 -15.99
N VAL A 660 -0.03 -32.89 -16.39
CA VAL A 660 0.09 -31.44 -16.17
C VAL A 660 -1.21 -30.79 -15.71
N CYS A 661 -1.05 -29.67 -15.01
CA CYS A 661 -2.11 -28.79 -14.54
C CYS A 661 -2.00 -27.48 -15.33
N GLN A 662 -2.93 -27.27 -16.26
CA GLN A 662 -2.92 -26.10 -17.14
C GLN A 662 -3.49 -24.87 -16.43
N PRO A 663 -2.96 -23.65 -16.67
CA PRO A 663 -3.50 -22.43 -16.08
C PRO A 663 -4.80 -21.97 -16.77
N ILE A 664 -5.05 -22.44 -18.00
CA ILE A 664 -6.28 -22.23 -18.76
C ILE A 664 -6.81 -23.58 -19.24
N ILE A 665 -8.08 -23.88 -18.97
CA ILE A 665 -8.75 -25.12 -19.39
C ILE A 665 -10.07 -24.77 -20.03
N GLY A 666 -10.32 -25.25 -21.25
CA GLY A 666 -11.58 -25.01 -21.97
C GLY A 666 -11.87 -23.52 -22.16
N ASN A 667 -10.83 -22.74 -22.49
CA ASN A 667 -10.84 -21.27 -22.58
C ASN A 667 -11.21 -20.53 -21.29
N VAL A 668 -11.11 -21.17 -20.13
CA VAL A 668 -11.40 -20.52 -18.85
C VAL A 668 -10.14 -20.54 -17.97
N ARG A 669 -9.75 -19.37 -17.46
CA ARG A 669 -8.62 -19.20 -16.54
C ARG A 669 -8.94 -19.87 -15.21
N VAL A 670 -8.09 -20.80 -14.80
CA VAL A 670 -8.33 -21.67 -13.65
C VAL A 670 -8.04 -20.93 -12.35
N TYR A 671 -6.94 -20.19 -12.29
CA TYR A 671 -6.44 -19.60 -11.05
C TYR A 671 -6.61 -18.09 -11.05
N ARG A 672 -6.97 -17.54 -9.89
CA ARG A 672 -6.99 -16.11 -9.63
C ARG A 672 -5.61 -15.58 -9.25
N ASP A 673 -4.96 -16.33 -8.36
CA ASP A 673 -3.66 -16.04 -7.77
C ASP A 673 -2.82 -17.33 -7.75
N GLU A 674 -1.86 -17.49 -6.84
CA GLU A 674 -1.02 -18.68 -6.82
C GLU A 674 -1.75 -19.95 -6.33
N ASN A 675 -2.98 -19.86 -5.78
CA ASN A 675 -3.67 -21.05 -5.26
C ASN A 675 -5.21 -21.00 -5.22
N HIS A 676 -5.86 -19.87 -5.41
CA HIS A 676 -7.31 -19.78 -5.43
C HIS A 676 -7.84 -19.98 -6.86
N ILE A 677 -8.90 -20.76 -6.98
CA ILE A 677 -9.59 -21.01 -8.25
C ILE A 677 -10.56 -19.85 -8.52
N THR A 678 -10.64 -19.40 -9.77
CA THR A 678 -11.61 -18.38 -10.19
C THR A 678 -13.03 -18.88 -9.99
N GLU A 679 -13.94 -17.99 -9.61
CA GLU A 679 -15.37 -18.31 -9.53
C GLU A 679 -15.91 -18.83 -10.86
N THR A 680 -15.52 -18.19 -11.96
CA THR A 680 -15.90 -18.58 -13.32
C THR A 680 -15.52 -20.03 -13.62
N TYR A 681 -14.26 -20.44 -13.35
CA TYR A 681 -13.85 -21.83 -13.59
C TYR A 681 -14.59 -22.80 -12.68
N MET A 682 -14.72 -22.47 -11.39
CA MET A 682 -15.41 -23.33 -10.44
C MET A 682 -16.90 -23.52 -10.80
N SER A 683 -17.56 -22.52 -11.38
CA SER A 683 -18.93 -22.62 -11.89
C SER A 683 -19.07 -23.67 -12.98
N THR A 684 -18.10 -23.75 -13.91
CA THR A 684 -18.08 -24.81 -14.95
C THR A 684 -17.94 -26.22 -14.36
N MET A 685 -17.39 -26.36 -13.15
CA MET A 685 -17.28 -27.64 -12.45
C MET A 685 -18.61 -28.09 -11.81
N SER A 686 -19.60 -27.20 -11.67
CA SER A 686 -20.84 -27.42 -10.92
C SER A 686 -21.57 -28.73 -11.27
N PRO A 687 -21.78 -29.10 -12.56
CA PRO A 687 -22.47 -30.36 -12.90
C PRO A 687 -21.73 -31.61 -12.39
N THR A 688 -20.40 -31.59 -12.44
CA THR A 688 -19.55 -32.70 -12.01
C THR A 688 -19.48 -32.77 -10.49
N VAL A 689 -19.36 -31.62 -9.82
CA VAL A 689 -19.40 -31.52 -8.36
C VAL A 689 -20.74 -32.05 -7.84
N GLU A 690 -21.86 -31.61 -8.41
CA GLU A 690 -23.19 -32.10 -8.06
C GLU A 690 -23.28 -33.63 -8.12
N LYS A 691 -22.86 -34.22 -9.25
CA LYS A 691 -22.91 -35.67 -9.47
C LYS A 691 -22.05 -36.44 -8.45
N ARG A 692 -20.84 -35.95 -8.18
CA ARG A 692 -19.90 -36.61 -7.24
C ARG A 692 -20.37 -36.48 -5.79
N VAL A 693 -20.89 -35.32 -5.40
CA VAL A 693 -21.43 -35.06 -4.06
C VAL A 693 -22.70 -35.88 -3.81
N LYS A 694 -23.67 -35.88 -4.75
CA LYS A 694 -24.88 -36.72 -4.64
C LYS A 694 -24.51 -38.21 -4.52
N ARG A 695 -23.56 -38.69 -5.33
CA ARG A 695 -23.04 -40.07 -5.22
C ARG A 695 -22.41 -40.35 -3.86
N ALA A 696 -21.58 -39.44 -3.35
CA ALA A 696 -20.91 -39.59 -2.07
C ALA A 696 -21.93 -39.68 -0.91
N LEU A 697 -23.01 -38.92 -0.98
CA LEU A 697 -24.05 -38.83 0.05
C LEU A 697 -25.22 -39.80 -0.15
N GLY A 698 -25.32 -40.46 -1.32
CA GLY A 698 -26.42 -41.36 -1.65
C GLY A 698 -27.75 -40.62 -1.90
N TRP A 699 -27.69 -39.42 -2.46
CA TRP A 699 -28.85 -38.57 -2.78
C TRP A 699 -29.42 -38.81 -4.17
#